data_AF-A0A537DKQ9-F1
#
_entry.id   AF-A0A537DKQ9-F1
#
_cell.length_a   1.000
_cell.length_b   1.000
_cell.length_c   1.000
_cell.angle_alpha   90.00
_cell.angle_beta   90.00
_cell.angle_gamma   90.00
#
_symmetry.space_group_name_H-M   'P 1'
#
loop_
_entity.id
_entity.type
_entity.pdbx_description
1 polymer ?
#
loop_
_entity_poly.entity_id
_entity_poly.type
_entity_poly.pdbx_seq_one_letter_code
_entity_poly.pdbx_strand_id
1 'polypeptide(L)'
;MRRLFVKRGRPFSALEPPELKNPERELSHFRRRLIAATALIVLGFAGLVGRFVYLQLFQHQHYQTLAESNRIAIVPIVPNRGVITDRNGVVLAQSYSAYTLEVTPSRVKNLDETIDELARLVDIQQRDRKRFRRLLEETKNFESLPLRTRLSDEEVARFAVNRYRFPGVEIKARLFRQYPFGEIASHVIGYIGRINDRDVERIDEWDETANYKGSDYIGKVGLELSYERELHGTTGVEEVEVDAGGRAVRTLSRTAPTSGNNLRLSLDIKLQQAIEAAFGDRRGALVAIDPANGEVLAFVSKPGFDPNLFVEGIDPASWDALNDSPDKPLLNRPLRGAYPPGSTIKPFLALSALTSGKRTATQTIFDPGFFQIAGSAHRFNDDKKGGHGTVDMTKSIIVSCDTYYYMLGADSDIDVTHDFLAQFGYGGKTGIDIEGELPGVLPSRAWKRERFAGKNYREEHRKWYLGDSVSAGIGQGYNAFTPVQQAEAIATIANDGVAFRPHLVRSIENVKTGAVRDIAPELRHTVAVKPEHLAVVKNALIGVAREGTGARAFVGAQYVSAGKTGTSQLFSLKGEKYSAGHIDERLRDHAWYLAYAPAAHPRIALAVLVENGGFGAQAAAPIARAVFDYYLLGRAPAAASGEAPHPADDESD
;
A
#
# COMPACT_ATOMS: atom_id res chain seq x y z
N MET A 1 49.96 -71.53 -21.72
CA MET A 1 51.17 -71.35 -22.57
C MET A 1 52.40 -71.79 -21.78
N ARG A 2 53.34 -72.43 -22.48
CA ARG A 2 54.56 -73.11 -21.99
C ARG A 2 55.60 -72.18 -21.32
N ARG A 3 56.38 -72.74 -20.37
CA ARG A 3 57.86 -72.91 -20.33
C ARG A 3 58.36 -72.79 -18.86
N LEU A 4 58.79 -73.84 -18.13
CA LEU A 4 60.01 -74.69 -18.24
C LEU A 4 61.27 -73.81 -18.34
N PHE A 5 62.37 -73.93 -17.59
CA PHE A 5 63.09 -75.03 -16.91
C PHE A 5 64.36 -74.30 -16.34
N VAL A 6 65.02 -74.62 -15.22
CA VAL A 6 66.14 -75.58 -15.06
C VAL A 6 66.79 -75.26 -13.70
N LYS A 7 67.09 -76.30 -12.93
CA LYS A 7 67.94 -76.29 -11.73
C LYS A 7 69.34 -76.80 -12.15
N ARG A 8 70.42 -76.08 -11.83
CA ARG A 8 71.80 -76.59 -11.89
C ARG A 8 72.52 -76.17 -10.62
N GLY A 9 73.11 -77.13 -9.90
CA GLY A 9 73.87 -76.89 -8.69
C GLY A 9 75.38 -77.03 -8.88
N ARG A 10 76.08 -76.83 -7.74
CA ARG A 10 77.48 -77.18 -7.33
C ARG A 10 78.31 -75.93 -6.92
N PRO A 11 79.38 -76.06 -6.12
CA PRO A 11 79.46 -76.66 -4.76
C PRO A 11 80.37 -75.87 -3.76
N PHE A 12 80.34 -76.27 -2.48
CA PHE A 12 81.35 -76.21 -1.40
C PHE A 12 82.33 -75.02 -1.18
N SER A 13 82.04 -74.24 -0.13
CA SER A 13 82.82 -73.92 1.11
C SER A 13 84.36 -73.81 1.10
N ALA A 14 84.85 -72.65 1.57
CA ALA A 14 86.02 -72.50 2.46
C ALA A 14 85.72 -71.39 3.51
N LEU A 15 86.09 -71.64 4.78
CA LEU A 15 85.84 -70.83 5.99
C LEU A 15 87.09 -70.05 6.43
N GLU A 16 86.90 -68.82 6.96
CA GLU A 16 87.55 -68.19 8.16
C GLU A 16 87.33 -66.66 8.17
N PRO A 17 87.45 -65.90 9.29
CA PRO A 17 87.33 -66.22 10.74
C PRO A 17 86.26 -65.32 11.47
N PRO A 18 85.94 -65.55 12.77
CA PRO A 18 84.78 -64.94 13.45
C PRO A 18 85.01 -63.53 14.04
N GLU A 19 84.06 -62.62 13.84
CA GLU A 19 83.94 -61.38 14.61
C GLU A 19 83.58 -61.69 16.07
N LEU A 20 84.42 -61.28 17.02
CA LEU A 20 84.13 -61.32 18.44
C LEU A 20 83.02 -60.31 18.77
N LYS A 21 81.77 -60.77 18.75
CA LYS A 21 80.63 -60.01 19.28
C LYS A 21 80.73 -59.92 20.79
N ASN A 22 80.71 -58.69 21.32
CA ASN A 22 80.69 -58.44 22.77
C ASN A 22 79.24 -58.20 23.24
N PRO A 23 78.52 -59.25 23.71
CA PRO A 23 77.10 -59.18 24.02
C PRO A 23 76.76 -58.17 25.14
N GLU A 24 77.70 -57.88 26.05
CA GLU A 24 77.48 -56.92 27.13
C GLU A 24 77.41 -55.47 26.63
N ARG A 25 78.23 -55.12 25.63
CA ARG A 25 78.18 -53.79 24.99
C ARG A 25 76.91 -53.62 24.17
N GLU A 26 76.48 -54.63 23.43
CA GLU A 26 75.22 -54.60 22.66
C GLU A 26 73.99 -54.46 23.57
N LEU A 27 73.93 -55.19 24.70
CA LEU A 27 72.89 -55.05 25.72
C LEU A 27 72.86 -53.65 26.34
N SER A 28 74.03 -53.05 26.59
CA SER A 28 74.12 -51.69 27.15
C SER A 28 73.60 -50.62 26.18
N HIS A 29 73.91 -50.75 24.88
CA HIS A 29 73.41 -49.86 23.83
C HIS A 29 71.91 -50.03 23.61
N PHE A 30 71.40 -51.28 23.66
CA PHE A 30 69.97 -51.57 23.59
C PHE A 30 69.20 -50.97 24.78
N ARG A 31 69.68 -51.16 26.02
CA ARG A 31 69.07 -50.57 27.22
C ARG A 31 69.08 -49.04 27.20
N ARG A 32 70.18 -48.41 26.77
CA ARG A 32 70.23 -46.94 26.64
C ARG A 32 69.26 -46.42 25.58
N ARG A 33 69.13 -47.10 24.44
CA ARG A 33 68.14 -46.76 23.41
C ARG A 33 66.71 -46.94 23.91
N LEU A 34 66.44 -48.00 24.67
CA LEU A 34 65.14 -48.25 25.28
C LEU A 34 64.77 -47.17 26.31
N ILE A 35 65.72 -46.80 27.18
CA ILE A 35 65.51 -45.73 28.17
C ILE A 35 65.29 -44.38 27.47
N ALA A 36 66.10 -44.05 26.45
CA ALA A 36 65.93 -42.81 25.69
C ALA A 36 64.57 -42.77 24.96
N ALA A 37 64.15 -43.88 24.34
CA ALA A 37 62.84 -43.99 23.71
C ALA A 37 61.70 -43.88 24.74
N THR A 38 61.84 -44.52 25.89
CA THR A 38 60.86 -44.44 26.98
C THR A 38 60.76 -43.02 27.53
N ALA A 39 61.89 -42.35 27.76
CA ALA A 39 61.93 -40.97 28.21
C ALA A 39 61.28 -40.02 27.20
N LEU A 40 61.54 -40.20 25.90
CA LEU A 40 60.91 -39.44 24.83
C LEU A 40 59.38 -39.63 24.82
N ILE A 41 58.91 -40.87 24.99
CA ILE A 41 57.49 -41.20 25.09
C ILE A 41 56.85 -40.53 26.32
N VAL A 42 57.50 -40.62 27.48
CA VAL A 42 57.02 -39.98 28.72
C VAL A 42 56.96 -38.46 28.57
N LEU A 43 57.96 -37.85 27.93
CA LEU A 43 57.97 -36.41 27.63
C LEU A 43 56.83 -36.03 26.68
N GLY A 44 56.56 -36.85 25.67
CA GLY A 44 55.42 -36.68 24.76
C GLY A 44 54.08 -36.75 25.51
N PHE A 45 53.90 -37.75 26.37
CA PHE A 45 52.70 -37.87 27.22
C PHE A 45 52.57 -36.71 28.21
N ALA A 46 53.66 -36.26 28.82
CA ALA A 46 53.66 -35.10 29.71
C ALA A 46 53.24 -33.83 28.97
N GLY A 47 53.69 -33.65 27.72
CA GLY A 47 53.24 -32.57 26.84
C GLY A 47 51.73 -32.64 26.54
N LEU A 48 51.20 -33.83 26.26
CA LEU A 48 49.76 -34.04 26.04
C LEU A 48 48.93 -33.76 27.30
N VAL A 49 49.38 -34.23 28.47
CA VAL A 49 48.72 -33.96 29.76
C VAL A 49 48.76 -32.47 30.08
N GLY A 50 49.90 -31.82 29.87
CA GLY A 50 50.02 -30.36 30.02
C GLY A 50 49.05 -29.61 29.10
N ARG A 51 48.91 -30.04 27.84
CA ARG A 51 47.94 -29.46 26.91
C ARG A 51 46.50 -29.72 27.35
N PHE A 52 46.19 -30.91 27.85
CA PHE A 52 44.86 -31.24 28.37
C PHE A 52 44.49 -30.35 29.56
N VAL A 53 45.39 -30.19 30.53
CA VAL A 53 45.19 -29.29 31.69
C VAL A 53 45.00 -27.84 31.23
N TYR A 54 45.78 -27.38 30.25
CA TYR A 54 45.62 -26.05 29.67
C TYR A 54 44.22 -25.83 29.09
N LEU A 55 43.74 -26.79 28.29
CA LEU A 55 42.41 -26.72 27.68
C LEU A 55 41.28 -26.80 28.72
N GLN A 56 41.41 -27.67 29.72
CA GLN A 56 40.36 -27.95 30.70
C GLN A 56 40.29 -26.97 31.86
N LEU A 57 41.40 -26.35 32.28
CA LEU A 57 41.42 -25.42 33.42
C LEU A 57 41.54 -23.96 32.97
N PHE A 58 42.46 -23.64 32.05
CA PHE A 58 42.73 -22.25 31.68
C PHE A 58 41.80 -21.74 30.57
N GLN A 59 41.39 -22.62 29.65
CA GLN A 59 40.46 -22.28 28.57
C GLN A 59 39.04 -22.81 28.80
N HIS A 60 38.72 -23.26 30.01
CA HIS A 60 37.42 -23.86 30.35
C HIS A 60 36.24 -22.97 29.96
N GLN A 61 36.24 -21.72 30.45
CA GLN A 61 35.16 -20.77 30.20
C GLN A 61 34.98 -20.48 28.71
N HIS A 62 36.09 -20.38 27.96
CA HIS A 62 36.05 -20.13 26.52
C HIS A 62 35.43 -21.31 25.75
N TYR A 63 35.87 -22.54 26.02
CA TYR A 63 35.35 -23.74 25.35
C TYR A 63 33.96 -24.14 25.83
N GLN A 64 33.60 -23.84 27.07
CA GLN A 64 32.25 -24.03 27.59
C GLN A 64 31.27 -23.07 26.91
N THR A 65 31.62 -21.79 26.75
CA THR A 65 30.78 -20.81 26.04
C THR A 65 30.60 -21.21 24.57
N LEU A 66 31.67 -21.67 23.90
CA LEU A 66 31.59 -22.20 22.54
C LEU A 66 30.69 -23.45 22.46
N ALA A 67 30.80 -24.36 23.44
CA ALA A 67 29.94 -25.55 23.51
C ALA A 67 28.47 -25.20 23.77
N GLU A 68 28.18 -24.22 24.62
CA GLU A 68 26.83 -23.71 24.85
C GLU A 68 26.28 -23.02 23.59
N SER A 69 27.06 -22.18 22.91
CA SER A 69 26.64 -21.52 21.66
C SER A 69 26.35 -22.51 20.52
N ASN A 70 27.00 -23.67 20.52
CA ASN A 70 26.74 -24.73 19.55
C ASN A 70 25.56 -25.63 19.93
N ARG A 71 25.14 -25.60 21.20
CA ARG A 71 24.05 -26.42 21.74
C ARG A 71 22.73 -25.65 21.83
N ILE A 72 22.75 -24.31 21.85
CA ILE A 72 21.55 -23.49 21.98
C ILE A 72 21.24 -22.81 20.65
N ALA A 73 20.10 -23.11 20.06
CA ALA A 73 19.55 -22.40 18.91
C ALA A 73 18.45 -21.43 19.38
N ILE A 74 18.47 -20.20 18.85
CA ILE A 74 17.43 -19.20 19.09
C ILE A 74 16.47 -19.25 17.92
N VAL A 75 15.21 -19.62 18.19
CA VAL A 75 14.14 -19.73 17.21
C VAL A 75 13.17 -18.56 17.42
N PRO A 76 12.97 -17.67 16.42
CA PRO A 76 12.02 -16.59 16.56
C PRO A 76 10.58 -17.10 16.54
N ILE A 77 9.71 -16.47 17.33
CA ILE A 77 8.26 -16.70 17.32
C ILE A 77 7.60 -15.46 16.74
N VAL A 78 7.08 -15.58 15.53
CA VAL A 78 6.42 -14.47 14.81
C VAL A 78 5.15 -14.04 15.55
N PRO A 79 4.93 -12.73 15.76
CA PRO A 79 3.73 -12.22 16.41
C PRO A 79 2.49 -12.31 15.52
N ASN A 80 1.31 -12.34 16.15
CA ASN A 80 0.06 -12.16 15.42
C ASN A 80 -0.06 -10.70 15.00
N ARG A 81 -0.24 -10.47 13.71
CA ARG A 81 -0.48 -9.14 13.14
C ARG A 81 -1.82 -8.56 13.62
N GLY A 82 -1.83 -7.27 13.97
CA GLY A 82 -3.00 -6.55 14.45
C GLY A 82 -4.18 -6.53 13.47
N VAL A 83 -5.40 -6.43 13.99
CA VAL A 83 -6.64 -6.40 13.21
C VAL A 83 -6.95 -4.96 12.76
N ILE A 84 -7.43 -4.79 11.53
CA ILE A 84 -7.93 -3.50 11.03
C ILE A 84 -9.46 -3.56 11.02
N THR A 85 -10.11 -2.61 11.68
CA THR A 85 -11.58 -2.50 11.77
C THR A 85 -12.08 -1.15 11.29
N ASP A 86 -13.28 -1.11 10.72
CA ASP A 86 -13.96 0.14 10.36
C ASP A 86 -14.44 0.90 11.60
N ARG A 87 -15.04 2.08 11.41
CA ARG A 87 -15.54 2.91 12.52
C ARG A 87 -16.62 2.21 13.37
N ASN A 88 -17.34 1.26 12.78
CA ASN A 88 -18.43 0.51 13.38
C ASN A 88 -17.98 -0.85 13.96
N GLY A 89 -16.69 -1.18 13.89
CA GLY A 89 -16.11 -2.42 14.40
C GLY A 89 -16.14 -3.59 13.41
N VAL A 90 -16.47 -3.34 12.14
CA VAL A 90 -16.45 -4.37 11.09
C VAL A 90 -15.00 -4.67 10.70
N VAL A 91 -14.63 -5.94 10.69
CA VAL A 91 -13.25 -6.38 10.38
C VAL A 91 -12.94 -6.22 8.90
N LEU A 92 -11.90 -5.43 8.59
CA LEU A 92 -11.43 -5.13 7.24
C LEU A 92 -10.18 -5.91 6.85
N ALA A 93 -9.31 -6.20 7.83
CA ALA A 93 -8.17 -7.09 7.67
C ALA A 93 -7.91 -7.85 8.96
N GLN A 94 -7.77 -9.16 8.86
CA GLN A 94 -7.45 -10.03 10.00
C GLN A 94 -6.57 -11.20 9.56
N SER A 95 -5.94 -11.84 10.53
CA SER A 95 -5.24 -13.10 10.31
C SER A 95 -6.11 -14.25 10.81
N TYR A 96 -6.27 -15.29 10.01
CA TYR A 96 -6.96 -16.52 10.39
C TYR A 96 -6.04 -17.72 10.26
N SER A 97 -6.30 -18.77 11.03
CA SER A 97 -5.54 -20.01 10.95
C SER A 97 -6.11 -20.89 9.85
N ALA A 98 -5.26 -21.37 8.94
CA ALA A 98 -5.64 -22.34 7.93
C ALA A 98 -4.60 -23.45 7.80
N TYR A 99 -5.06 -24.64 7.46
CA TYR A 99 -4.19 -25.78 7.25
C TYR A 99 -3.42 -25.67 5.93
N THR A 100 -2.14 -26.03 5.98
CA THR A 100 -1.21 -26.02 4.86
C THR A 100 -0.55 -27.39 4.77
N LEU A 101 -0.51 -27.94 3.55
CA LEU A 101 0.23 -29.16 3.24
C LEU A 101 1.69 -28.78 2.98
N GLU A 102 2.59 -29.26 3.83
CA GLU A 102 4.02 -29.01 3.73
C GLU A 102 4.78 -30.28 3.39
N VAL A 103 5.87 -30.11 2.64
CA VAL A 103 6.76 -31.19 2.22
C VAL A 103 8.18 -30.87 2.67
N THR A 104 8.80 -31.79 3.38
CA THR A 104 10.23 -31.76 3.71
C THR A 104 11.00 -32.52 2.62
N PRO A 105 11.66 -31.84 1.66
CA PRO A 105 12.20 -32.51 0.47
C PRO A 105 13.24 -33.59 0.79
N SER A 106 14.04 -33.42 1.85
CA SER A 106 15.05 -34.40 2.28
C SER A 106 14.49 -35.72 2.80
N ARG A 107 13.21 -35.78 3.13
CA ARG A 107 12.52 -36.98 3.62
C ARG A 107 11.71 -37.69 2.53
N VAL A 108 11.63 -37.08 1.35
CA VAL A 108 10.88 -37.60 0.20
C VAL A 108 11.85 -38.18 -0.82
N LYS A 109 11.63 -39.43 -1.23
CA LYS A 109 12.52 -40.11 -2.21
C LYS A 109 12.35 -39.57 -3.63
N ASN A 110 11.10 -39.48 -4.09
CA ASN A 110 10.76 -38.99 -5.42
C ASN A 110 9.70 -37.89 -5.30
N LEU A 111 10.14 -36.64 -5.42
CA LEU A 111 9.34 -35.47 -5.09
C LEU A 111 8.18 -35.28 -6.08
N ASP A 112 8.43 -35.39 -7.38
CA ASP A 112 7.41 -35.21 -8.41
C ASP A 112 6.31 -36.28 -8.33
N GLU A 113 6.71 -37.55 -8.19
CA GLU A 113 5.77 -38.67 -8.03
C GLU A 113 4.93 -38.53 -6.75
N THR A 114 5.55 -38.09 -5.66
CA THR A 114 4.85 -37.81 -4.40
C THR A 114 3.81 -36.71 -4.58
N ILE A 115 4.16 -35.61 -5.26
CA ILE A 115 3.21 -34.51 -5.54
C ILE A 115 2.08 -34.99 -6.47
N ASP A 116 2.36 -35.83 -7.45
CA ASP A 116 1.35 -36.43 -8.34
C ASP A 116 0.36 -37.33 -7.58
N GLU A 117 0.84 -38.12 -6.62
CA GLU A 117 -0.03 -38.90 -5.75
C GLU A 117 -0.84 -38.03 -4.79
N LEU A 118 -0.23 -36.99 -4.21
CA LEU A 118 -0.92 -36.02 -3.35
C LEU A 118 -2.03 -35.28 -4.09
N ALA A 119 -1.82 -34.98 -5.38
CA ALA A 119 -2.79 -34.29 -6.22
C ALA A 119 -4.09 -35.10 -6.44
N ARG A 120 -4.10 -36.40 -6.10
CA ARG A 120 -5.32 -37.23 -6.09
C ARG A 120 -6.14 -37.06 -4.81
N LEU A 121 -5.57 -36.49 -3.75
CA LEU A 121 -6.20 -36.32 -2.43
C LEU A 121 -6.55 -34.86 -2.13
N VAL A 122 -5.74 -33.94 -2.64
CA VAL A 122 -5.81 -32.50 -2.41
C VAL A 122 -5.73 -31.79 -3.76
N ASP A 123 -6.48 -30.70 -3.96
CA ASP A 123 -6.41 -29.94 -5.21
C ASP A 123 -5.08 -29.16 -5.28
N ILE A 124 -4.12 -29.75 -6.00
CA ILE A 124 -2.80 -29.16 -6.24
C ILE A 124 -2.75 -28.67 -7.68
N GLN A 125 -2.85 -27.36 -7.86
CA GLN A 125 -2.89 -26.73 -9.16
C GLN A 125 -1.47 -26.47 -9.69
N GLN A 126 -1.35 -26.16 -10.99
CA GLN A 126 -0.05 -25.85 -11.60
C GLN A 126 0.64 -24.63 -10.93
N ARG A 127 -0.15 -23.66 -10.44
CA ARG A 127 0.37 -22.53 -9.67
C ARG A 127 1.07 -22.97 -8.37
N ASP A 128 0.52 -23.97 -7.67
CA ASP A 128 1.07 -24.49 -6.43
C ASP A 128 2.41 -25.18 -6.68
N ARG A 129 2.48 -26.00 -7.74
CA ARG A 129 3.72 -26.66 -8.17
C ARG A 129 4.80 -25.66 -8.56
N LYS A 130 4.44 -24.63 -9.33
CA LYS A 130 5.40 -23.58 -9.74
C LYS A 130 5.93 -22.80 -8.54
N ARG A 131 5.05 -22.42 -7.60
CA ARG A 131 5.43 -21.77 -6.34
C ARG A 131 6.36 -22.66 -5.53
N PHE A 132 6.01 -23.93 -5.36
CA PHE A 132 6.80 -24.89 -4.59
C PHE A 132 8.20 -25.10 -5.19
N ARG A 133 8.33 -25.22 -6.51
CA ARG A 133 9.65 -25.29 -7.18
C ARG A 133 10.48 -24.04 -6.94
N ARG A 134 9.87 -22.86 -7.02
CA ARG A 134 10.58 -21.59 -6.74
C ARG A 134 11.11 -21.57 -5.30
N LEU A 135 10.29 -21.97 -4.33
CA LEU A 135 10.70 -22.08 -2.93
C LEU A 135 11.82 -23.10 -2.73
N LEU A 136 11.80 -24.22 -3.47
CA LEU A 136 12.84 -25.23 -3.44
C LEU A 136 14.19 -24.71 -3.96
N GLU A 137 14.18 -23.83 -4.98
CA GLU A 137 15.38 -23.19 -5.53
C GLU A 137 15.93 -22.08 -4.61
N GLU A 138 15.04 -21.31 -3.99
CA GLU A 138 15.38 -20.22 -3.07
C GLU A 138 15.92 -20.74 -1.72
N THR A 139 15.43 -21.89 -1.26
CA THR A 139 15.75 -22.43 0.07
C THR A 139 16.99 -23.30 0.05
N LYS A 140 18.05 -22.91 0.79
CA LYS A 140 19.29 -23.69 0.92
C LYS A 140 19.26 -24.73 2.07
N ASN A 141 18.21 -24.70 2.89
CA ASN A 141 18.07 -25.53 4.10
C ASN A 141 17.02 -26.64 3.93
N PHE A 142 17.12 -27.68 4.77
CA PHE A 142 16.21 -28.84 4.80
C PHE A 142 14.86 -28.56 5.50
N GLU A 143 14.32 -27.36 5.34
CA GLU A 143 13.07 -26.95 5.97
C GLU A 143 11.84 -27.52 5.25
N SER A 144 10.71 -27.57 5.97
CA SER A 144 9.44 -28.01 5.41
C SER A 144 8.84 -26.88 4.59
N LEU A 145 8.57 -27.14 3.30
CA LEU A 145 8.13 -26.14 2.34
C LEU A 145 6.62 -26.28 2.06
N PRO A 146 5.86 -25.18 2.02
CA PRO A 146 4.43 -25.23 1.73
C PRO A 146 4.19 -25.60 0.26
N LEU A 147 3.50 -26.72 0.05
CA LEU A 147 3.04 -27.17 -1.26
C LEU A 147 1.68 -26.55 -1.60
N ARG A 148 0.70 -26.73 -0.71
CA ARG A 148 -0.67 -26.21 -0.85
C ARG A 148 -1.12 -25.52 0.43
N THR A 149 -1.48 -24.25 0.34
CA THR A 149 -1.94 -23.43 1.46
C THR A 149 -3.46 -23.33 1.47
N ARG A 150 -4.12 -23.17 2.63
CA ARG A 150 -5.59 -23.06 2.77
C ARG A 150 -6.33 -24.32 2.28
N LEU A 151 -6.03 -25.45 2.91
CA LEU A 151 -6.77 -26.70 2.73
C LEU A 151 -8.16 -26.58 3.35
N SER A 152 -9.16 -27.16 2.68
CA SER A 152 -10.47 -27.42 3.28
C SER A 152 -10.39 -28.56 4.31
N ASP A 153 -11.33 -28.61 5.23
CA ASP A 153 -11.39 -29.69 6.23
C ASP A 153 -11.55 -31.07 5.57
N GLU A 154 -12.23 -31.14 4.43
CA GLU A 154 -12.33 -32.36 3.63
C GLU A 154 -10.96 -32.78 3.09
N GLU A 155 -10.17 -31.86 2.52
CA GLU A 155 -8.80 -32.13 2.06
C GLU A 155 -7.89 -32.57 3.21
N VAL A 156 -8.00 -31.92 4.37
CA VAL A 156 -7.28 -32.28 5.59
C VAL A 156 -7.63 -33.70 6.02
N ALA A 157 -8.91 -34.06 6.06
CA ALA A 157 -9.37 -35.39 6.43
C ALA A 157 -8.89 -36.45 5.42
N ARG A 158 -9.03 -36.19 4.10
CA ARG A 158 -8.57 -37.10 3.03
C ARG A 158 -7.06 -37.36 3.11
N PHE A 159 -6.27 -36.33 3.40
CA PHE A 159 -4.83 -36.51 3.61
C PHE A 159 -4.53 -37.23 4.93
N ALA A 160 -5.21 -36.89 6.03
CA ALA A 160 -4.93 -37.45 7.36
C ALA A 160 -5.03 -38.98 7.38
N VAL A 161 -6.05 -39.56 6.74
CA VAL A 161 -6.20 -41.03 6.63
C VAL A 161 -5.14 -41.68 5.74
N ASN A 162 -4.57 -40.94 4.78
CA ASN A 162 -3.52 -41.42 3.87
C ASN A 162 -2.11 -41.01 4.32
N ARG A 163 -1.94 -40.31 5.44
CA ARG A 163 -0.65 -39.72 5.86
C ARG A 163 0.49 -40.73 5.92
N TYR A 164 0.20 -41.97 6.31
CA TYR A 164 1.19 -43.05 6.40
C TYR A 164 1.89 -43.36 5.06
N ARG A 165 1.28 -43.00 3.92
CA ARG A 165 1.82 -43.20 2.57
C ARG A 165 2.83 -42.13 2.15
N PHE A 166 2.83 -40.98 2.83
CA PHE A 166 3.57 -39.79 2.43
C PHE A 166 4.63 -39.40 3.48
N PRO A 167 5.69 -40.19 3.64
CA PRO A 167 6.77 -39.84 4.57
C PRO A 167 7.42 -38.52 4.13
N GLY A 168 7.55 -37.59 5.06
CA GLY A 168 8.07 -36.24 4.78
C GLY A 168 7.00 -35.22 4.40
N VAL A 169 5.72 -35.59 4.40
CA VAL A 169 4.60 -34.68 4.17
C VAL A 169 3.78 -34.53 5.45
N GLU A 170 3.42 -33.31 5.79
CA GLU A 170 2.68 -32.99 7.01
C GLU A 170 1.68 -31.86 6.79
N ILE A 171 0.66 -31.82 7.64
CA ILE A 171 -0.27 -30.69 7.71
C ILE A 171 0.18 -29.79 8.86
N LYS A 172 0.38 -28.51 8.58
CA LYS A 172 0.62 -27.48 9.58
C LYS A 172 -0.47 -26.41 9.54
N ALA A 173 -0.83 -25.90 10.70
CA ALA A 173 -1.63 -24.68 10.80
C ALA A 173 -0.71 -23.48 10.61
N ARG A 174 -1.03 -22.62 9.63
CA ARG A 174 -0.35 -21.33 9.41
C ARG A 174 -1.37 -20.20 9.52
N LEU A 175 -0.89 -19.02 9.89
CA LEU A 175 -1.70 -17.81 9.88
C LEU A 175 -1.65 -17.16 8.50
N PHE A 176 -2.81 -16.82 7.96
CA PHE A 176 -2.94 -16.11 6.68
C PHE A 176 -3.68 -14.80 6.89
N ARG A 177 -3.15 -13.74 6.27
CA ARG A 177 -3.84 -12.46 6.22
C ARG A 177 -5.00 -12.54 5.23
N GLN A 178 -6.17 -12.06 5.65
CA GLN A 178 -7.40 -12.05 4.88
C GLN A 178 -7.96 -10.63 4.82
N TYR A 179 -8.49 -10.28 3.65
CA TYR A 179 -9.25 -9.07 3.40
C TYR A 179 -10.68 -9.47 3.00
N PRO A 180 -11.64 -9.51 3.95
CA PRO A 180 -12.97 -10.08 3.70
C PRO A 180 -13.76 -9.37 2.60
N PHE A 181 -13.48 -8.08 2.38
CA PHE A 181 -14.19 -7.24 1.41
C PHE A 181 -13.56 -7.21 0.02
N GLY A 182 -12.50 -7.99 -0.23
CA GLY A 182 -11.85 -8.10 -1.53
C GLY A 182 -11.45 -6.75 -2.12
N GLU A 183 -11.99 -6.41 -3.29
CA GLU A 183 -11.70 -5.15 -3.99
C GLU A 183 -12.11 -3.88 -3.24
N ILE A 184 -13.12 -3.97 -2.37
CA ILE A 184 -13.66 -2.80 -1.69
C ILE A 184 -12.62 -2.30 -0.68
N ALA A 185 -12.33 -1.00 -0.75
CA ALA A 185 -11.31 -0.33 0.07
C ALA A 185 -9.87 -0.89 -0.10
N SER A 186 -9.57 -1.61 -1.18
CA SER A 186 -8.26 -2.24 -1.37
C SER A 186 -7.10 -1.23 -1.41
N HIS A 187 -7.29 -0.04 -1.99
CA HIS A 187 -6.27 1.02 -2.00
C HIS A 187 -6.07 1.71 -0.65
N VAL A 188 -7.04 1.60 0.27
CA VAL A 188 -6.96 2.14 1.63
C VAL A 188 -6.24 1.15 2.53
N ILE A 189 -6.78 -0.07 2.61
CA ILE A 189 -6.26 -1.12 3.48
C ILE A 189 -4.88 -1.54 2.96
N GLY A 190 -4.78 -1.76 1.66
CA GLY A 190 -3.59 -2.30 1.02
C GLY A 190 -3.47 -3.80 1.21
N TYR A 191 -2.25 -4.29 1.10
CA TYR A 191 -1.93 -5.70 1.31
C TYR A 191 -0.54 -5.89 1.90
N ILE A 192 -0.36 -7.03 2.55
CA ILE A 192 0.95 -7.60 2.85
C ILE A 192 1.46 -8.45 1.69
N GLY A 193 2.77 -8.58 1.57
CA GLY A 193 3.40 -9.52 0.66
C GLY A 193 4.76 -9.95 1.19
N ARG A 194 5.38 -10.94 0.54
CA ARG A 194 6.70 -11.44 0.93
C ARG A 194 7.74 -10.32 0.96
N ILE A 195 8.60 -10.35 1.97
CA ILE A 195 9.74 -9.44 2.11
C ILE A 195 10.69 -9.63 0.91
N ASN A 196 11.09 -8.53 0.29
CA ASN A 196 12.09 -8.45 -0.76
C ASN A 196 13.26 -7.57 -0.31
N ASP A 197 14.31 -7.47 -1.13
CA ASP A 197 15.54 -6.74 -0.79
C ASP A 197 15.29 -5.28 -0.40
N ARG A 198 14.33 -4.59 -1.02
CA ARG A 198 13.98 -3.19 -0.67
C ARG A 198 13.29 -3.09 0.68
N ASP A 199 12.51 -4.11 1.04
CA ASP A 199 11.89 -4.14 2.36
C ASP A 199 12.93 -4.43 3.44
N VAL A 200 13.94 -5.26 3.14
CA VAL A 200 15.08 -5.49 4.06
C VAL A 200 15.83 -4.19 4.31
N GLU A 201 16.14 -3.42 3.27
CA GLU A 201 16.75 -2.08 3.40
C GLU A 201 15.87 -1.16 4.27
N ARG A 202 14.56 -1.14 4.02
CA ARG A 202 13.60 -0.33 4.80
C ARG A 202 13.50 -0.75 6.27
N ILE A 203 13.49 -2.05 6.55
CA ILE A 203 13.46 -2.59 7.92
C ILE A 203 14.75 -2.18 8.66
N ASP A 204 15.89 -2.20 7.97
CA ASP A 204 17.16 -1.75 8.52
C ASP A 204 17.18 -0.25 8.81
N GLU A 205 16.62 0.57 7.90
CA GLU A 205 16.40 2.01 8.14
C GLU A 205 15.51 2.30 9.35
N TRP A 206 14.60 1.39 9.70
CA TRP A 206 13.76 1.49 10.90
C TRP A 206 14.43 0.99 12.18
N ASP A 207 15.64 0.41 12.10
CA ASP A 207 16.33 -0.28 13.19
C ASP A 207 15.50 -1.45 13.77
N GLU A 208 14.74 -2.14 12.90
CA GLU A 208 13.82 -3.23 13.30
C GLU A 208 14.31 -4.60 12.81
N THR A 209 15.50 -4.72 12.23
CA THR A 209 16.05 -5.97 11.66
C THR A 209 15.98 -7.16 12.62
N ALA A 210 16.17 -6.94 13.92
CA ALA A 210 16.03 -7.98 14.94
C ALA A 210 14.58 -8.44 15.14
N ASN A 211 13.63 -7.51 15.08
CA ASN A 211 12.20 -7.77 15.27
C ASN A 211 11.58 -8.51 14.08
N TYR A 212 12.15 -8.39 12.88
CA TYR A 212 11.69 -9.08 11.68
C TYR A 212 12.35 -10.45 11.45
N LYS A 213 13.20 -10.93 12.36
CA LYS A 213 13.76 -12.29 12.24
C LYS A 213 12.64 -13.32 12.29
N GLY A 214 12.51 -14.12 11.23
CA GLY A 214 11.46 -15.14 11.09
C GLY A 214 10.15 -14.63 10.53
N SER A 215 9.98 -13.30 10.39
CA SER A 215 8.84 -12.73 9.66
C SER A 215 9.11 -12.80 8.15
N ASP A 216 8.20 -13.41 7.40
CA ASP A 216 8.33 -13.55 5.94
C ASP A 216 7.56 -12.48 5.16
N TYR A 217 6.68 -11.73 5.81
CA TYR A 217 5.71 -10.82 5.18
C TYR A 217 5.77 -9.43 5.81
N ILE A 218 5.51 -8.42 4.98
CA ILE A 218 5.44 -7.01 5.35
C ILE A 218 4.33 -6.32 4.53
N GLY A 219 3.69 -5.29 5.09
CA GLY A 219 2.80 -4.39 4.39
C GLY A 219 3.49 -3.73 3.20
N LYS A 220 2.77 -3.66 2.07
CA LYS A 220 3.33 -3.17 0.78
C LYS A 220 2.79 -1.82 0.37
N VAL A 221 1.53 -1.55 0.68
CA VAL A 221 0.81 -0.33 0.31
C VAL A 221 -0.31 -0.07 1.34
N GLY A 222 -0.91 1.12 1.27
CA GLY A 222 -2.05 1.49 2.12
C GLY A 222 -1.70 1.48 3.60
N LEU A 223 -2.71 1.25 4.43
CA LEU A 223 -2.58 1.18 5.89
C LEU A 223 -1.71 0.01 6.35
N GLU A 224 -1.72 -1.11 5.62
CA GLU A 224 -0.84 -2.25 5.91
C GLU A 224 0.64 -1.83 5.92
N LEU A 225 1.06 -0.95 4.99
CA LEU A 225 2.43 -0.41 5.01
C LEU A 225 2.59 0.76 5.98
N SER A 226 1.71 1.77 5.93
CA SER A 226 1.90 3.01 6.69
C SER A 226 1.81 2.82 8.20
N TYR A 227 1.10 1.79 8.65
CA TYR A 227 1.01 1.37 10.05
C TYR A 227 1.70 0.03 10.32
N GLU A 228 2.63 -0.40 9.45
CA GLU A 228 3.35 -1.67 9.57
C GLU A 228 3.93 -1.87 10.98
N ARG A 229 4.58 -0.85 11.55
CA ARG A 229 5.22 -0.93 12.87
C ARG A 229 4.22 -1.12 14.02
N GLU A 230 3.01 -0.60 13.86
CA GLU A 230 1.92 -0.81 14.82
C GLU A 230 1.30 -2.20 14.63
N LEU A 231 1.12 -2.62 13.38
CA LEU A 231 0.44 -3.87 13.01
C LEU A 231 1.30 -5.11 13.20
N HIS A 232 2.62 -5.04 13.03
CA HIS A 232 3.52 -6.21 13.09
C HIS A 232 3.51 -6.84 14.48
N GLY A 233 3.70 -6.03 15.52
CA GLY A 233 3.93 -6.49 16.89
C GLY A 233 5.41 -6.75 17.17
N THR A 234 5.68 -7.49 18.25
CA THR A 234 7.03 -7.77 18.73
C THR A 234 7.31 -9.27 18.71
N THR A 235 8.36 -9.67 18.00
CA THR A 235 8.80 -11.06 17.88
C THR A 235 9.27 -11.62 19.21
N GLY A 236 8.75 -12.80 19.53
CA GLY A 236 9.18 -13.60 20.68
C GLY A 236 10.40 -14.44 20.33
N VAL A 237 10.99 -15.08 21.33
CA VAL A 237 12.14 -15.97 21.13
C VAL A 237 11.98 -17.25 21.93
N GLU A 238 12.35 -18.35 21.31
CA GLU A 238 12.45 -19.66 21.94
C GLU A 238 13.91 -20.13 21.88
N GLU A 239 14.52 -20.36 23.03
CA GLU A 239 15.84 -20.97 23.12
C GLU A 239 15.66 -22.48 23.19
N VAL A 240 16.11 -23.19 22.17
CA VAL A 240 16.03 -24.65 22.08
C VAL A 240 17.41 -25.27 22.13
N GLU A 241 17.55 -26.30 22.95
CA GLU A 241 18.72 -27.16 22.98
C GLU A 241 18.70 -28.05 21.74
N VAL A 242 19.75 -28.00 20.91
CA VAL A 242 19.90 -28.80 19.69
C VAL A 242 20.93 -29.91 19.86
N ASP A 243 20.65 -31.07 19.25
CA ASP A 243 21.61 -32.16 19.15
C ASP A 243 22.68 -31.90 18.07
N ALA A 244 23.67 -32.79 17.97
CA ALA A 244 24.73 -32.68 16.95
C ALA A 244 24.21 -32.77 15.49
N GLY A 245 22.95 -33.20 15.29
CA GLY A 245 22.26 -33.22 14.01
C GLY A 245 21.36 -32.01 13.77
N GLY A 246 21.35 -31.02 14.66
CA GLY A 246 20.55 -29.79 14.57
C GLY A 246 19.08 -29.96 14.96
N ARG A 247 18.71 -31.05 15.63
CA ARG A 247 17.31 -31.30 16.04
C ARG A 247 17.08 -30.70 17.41
N ALA A 248 15.96 -30.00 17.56
CA ALA A 248 15.51 -29.51 18.87
C ALA A 248 15.21 -30.71 19.80
N VAL A 249 15.90 -30.76 20.94
CA VAL A 249 15.75 -31.75 21.99
C VAL A 249 14.81 -31.23 23.07
N ARG A 250 14.99 -29.98 23.49
CA ARG A 250 14.25 -29.39 24.61
C ARG A 250 14.27 -27.86 24.55
N THR A 251 13.16 -27.23 24.91
CA THR A 251 13.09 -25.77 25.13
C THR A 251 13.73 -25.40 26.48
N LEU A 252 14.70 -24.49 26.46
CA LEU A 252 15.39 -23.96 27.63
C LEU A 252 14.66 -22.73 28.21
N SER A 253 14.24 -21.84 27.32
CA SER A 253 13.63 -20.54 27.63
C SER A 253 12.66 -20.17 26.51
N ARG A 254 11.56 -19.49 26.86
CA ARG A 254 10.59 -19.01 25.90
C ARG A 254 10.05 -17.65 26.34
N THR A 255 10.27 -16.65 25.50
CA THR A 255 9.64 -15.33 25.59
C THR A 255 8.53 -15.26 24.55
N ALA A 256 7.28 -15.15 25.00
CA ALA A 256 6.14 -15.08 24.09
C ALA A 256 6.17 -13.79 23.24
N PRO A 257 5.77 -13.86 21.96
CA PRO A 257 5.61 -12.66 21.14
C PRO A 257 4.48 -11.78 21.68
N THR A 258 4.53 -10.49 21.36
CA THR A 258 3.43 -9.55 21.60
C THR A 258 2.74 -9.27 20.27
N SER A 259 1.43 -9.51 20.21
CA SER A 259 0.62 -9.21 19.02
C SER A 259 0.70 -7.72 18.64
N GLY A 260 0.58 -7.43 17.35
CA GLY A 260 0.46 -6.06 16.87
C GLY A 260 -0.80 -5.38 17.38
N ASN A 261 -0.76 -4.06 17.41
CA ASN A 261 -1.89 -3.22 17.80
C ASN A 261 -3.00 -3.28 16.75
N ASN A 262 -4.25 -3.20 17.20
CA ASN A 262 -5.39 -3.08 16.31
C ASN A 262 -5.56 -1.64 15.85
N LEU A 263 -5.98 -1.47 14.60
CA LEU A 263 -6.35 -0.17 14.04
C LEU A 263 -7.87 -0.09 13.95
N ARG A 264 -8.43 1.02 14.45
CA ARG A 264 -9.81 1.39 14.20
C ARG A 264 -9.86 2.59 13.28
N LEU A 265 -10.49 2.42 12.13
CA LEU A 265 -10.55 3.44 11.09
C LEU A 265 -11.70 4.42 11.31
N SER A 266 -11.62 5.59 10.70
CA SER A 266 -12.73 6.53 10.52
C SER A 266 -13.66 6.13 9.37
N LEU A 267 -13.18 5.28 8.46
CA LEU A 267 -13.89 4.75 7.31
C LEU A 267 -15.14 3.97 7.73
N ASP A 268 -16.23 4.16 6.97
CA ASP A 268 -17.46 3.35 7.06
C ASP A 268 -17.53 2.41 5.85
N ILE A 269 -17.42 1.10 6.08
CA ILE A 269 -17.32 0.13 4.98
C ILE A 269 -18.61 0.00 4.18
N LYS A 270 -19.76 0.22 4.83
CA LYS A 270 -21.06 0.17 4.16
C LYS A 270 -21.27 1.41 3.29
N LEU A 271 -20.79 2.57 3.75
CA LEU A 271 -20.76 3.78 2.91
C LEU A 271 -19.83 3.58 1.70
N GLN A 272 -18.65 2.98 1.91
CA GLN A 272 -17.71 2.64 0.85
C GLN A 272 -18.36 1.74 -0.22
N GLN A 273 -19.04 0.66 0.18
CA GLN A 273 -19.79 -0.23 -0.71
C GLN A 273 -20.91 0.50 -1.47
N ALA A 274 -21.68 1.34 -0.76
CA ALA A 274 -22.72 2.18 -1.33
C ALA A 274 -22.19 3.10 -2.44
N ILE A 275 -21.01 3.69 -2.23
CA ILE A 275 -20.34 4.54 -3.22
C ILE A 275 -19.88 3.70 -4.41
N GLU A 276 -19.18 2.59 -4.18
CA GLU A 276 -18.69 1.73 -5.25
C GLU A 276 -19.83 1.19 -6.13
N ALA A 277 -20.95 0.81 -5.52
CA ALA A 277 -22.17 0.44 -6.25
C ALA A 277 -22.74 1.62 -7.06
N ALA A 278 -22.69 2.85 -6.52
CA ALA A 278 -23.10 4.04 -7.25
C ALA A 278 -22.18 4.34 -8.44
N PHE A 279 -20.89 4.02 -8.37
CA PHE A 279 -19.98 4.11 -9.52
C PHE A 279 -20.33 3.08 -10.61
N GLY A 280 -20.70 1.86 -10.23
CA GLY A 280 -20.86 0.75 -11.18
C GLY A 280 -19.51 0.45 -11.87
N ASP A 281 -19.54 0.25 -13.18
CA ASP A 281 -18.32 -0.05 -13.97
C ASP A 281 -17.49 1.21 -14.33
N ARG A 282 -17.92 2.39 -13.87
CA ARG A 282 -17.26 3.65 -14.24
C ARG A 282 -15.97 3.85 -13.46
N ARG A 283 -14.91 4.25 -14.18
CA ARG A 283 -13.64 4.64 -13.58
C ARG A 283 -13.77 5.96 -12.82
N GLY A 284 -13.08 6.07 -11.69
CA GLY A 284 -13.11 7.31 -10.93
C GLY A 284 -12.61 7.18 -9.50
N ALA A 285 -12.87 8.22 -8.73
CA ALA A 285 -12.45 8.34 -7.36
C ALA A 285 -13.45 9.15 -6.55
N LEU A 286 -13.56 8.84 -5.25
CA LEU A 286 -14.29 9.66 -4.30
C LEU A 286 -13.56 9.69 -2.97
N VAL A 287 -13.39 10.88 -2.41
CA VAL A 287 -12.91 11.06 -1.03
C VAL A 287 -13.94 11.86 -0.27
N ALA A 288 -14.36 11.35 0.90
CA ALA A 288 -15.28 12.02 1.81
C ALA A 288 -14.62 12.21 3.18
N ILE A 289 -14.70 13.42 3.70
CA ILE A 289 -14.02 13.90 4.91
C ILE A 289 -15.05 14.53 5.83
N ASP A 290 -14.98 14.27 7.14
CA ASP A 290 -15.68 15.07 8.14
C ASP A 290 -14.91 16.41 8.33
N PRO A 291 -15.51 17.56 7.95
CA PRO A 291 -14.79 18.83 7.98
C PRO A 291 -14.34 19.28 9.37
N ALA A 292 -14.98 18.77 10.43
CA ALA A 292 -14.74 19.23 11.80
C ALA A 292 -13.48 18.63 12.42
N ASN A 293 -12.94 17.54 11.86
CA ASN A 293 -11.80 16.83 12.43
C ASN A 293 -10.82 16.24 11.40
N GLY A 294 -11.18 16.20 10.11
CA GLY A 294 -10.34 15.60 9.07
C GLY A 294 -10.46 14.07 8.96
N GLU A 295 -11.40 13.43 9.65
CA GLU A 295 -11.65 12.00 9.52
C GLU A 295 -12.10 11.65 8.08
N VAL A 296 -11.41 10.71 7.42
CA VAL A 296 -11.78 10.22 6.09
C VAL A 296 -12.84 9.13 6.21
N LEU A 297 -14.09 9.48 5.90
CA LEU A 297 -15.27 8.62 6.03
C LEU A 297 -15.39 7.59 4.91
N ALA A 298 -14.90 7.93 3.71
CA ALA A 298 -14.84 7.04 2.57
C ALA A 298 -13.71 7.44 1.61
N PHE A 299 -13.05 6.46 1.02
CA PHE A 299 -11.91 6.66 0.13
C PHE A 299 -11.92 5.60 -0.98
N VAL A 300 -12.47 5.96 -2.13
CA VAL A 300 -12.79 5.04 -3.23
C VAL A 300 -11.91 5.34 -4.43
N SER A 301 -11.38 4.28 -5.03
CA SER A 301 -10.70 4.28 -6.33
C SER A 301 -11.26 3.13 -7.16
N LYS A 302 -11.88 3.43 -8.30
CA LYS A 302 -12.48 2.44 -9.21
C LYS A 302 -11.78 2.41 -10.57
N PRO A 303 -11.49 1.23 -11.13
CA PRO A 303 -11.64 -0.10 -10.53
C PRO A 303 -10.66 -0.37 -9.37
N GLY A 304 -11.05 -1.32 -8.50
CA GLY A 304 -10.26 -1.85 -7.39
C GLY A 304 -9.42 -3.05 -7.82
N PHE A 305 -8.83 -3.73 -6.83
CA PHE A 305 -8.15 -5.03 -7.02
C PHE A 305 -8.29 -5.84 -5.75
N ASP A 306 -8.33 -7.18 -5.84
CA ASP A 306 -8.39 -8.04 -4.65
C ASP A 306 -7.00 -8.14 -3.97
N PRO A 307 -6.82 -7.62 -2.74
CA PRO A 307 -5.55 -7.69 -2.04
C PRO A 307 -5.18 -9.12 -1.61
N ASN A 308 -6.14 -10.05 -1.55
CA ASN A 308 -5.87 -11.46 -1.22
C ASN A 308 -4.99 -12.16 -2.28
N LEU A 309 -4.96 -11.64 -3.52
CA LEU A 309 -4.09 -12.17 -4.59
C LEU A 309 -2.60 -11.97 -4.29
N PHE A 310 -2.24 -11.01 -3.45
CA PHE A 310 -0.85 -10.63 -3.20
C PHE A 310 -0.22 -11.30 -1.99
N VAL A 311 -1.03 -11.75 -1.02
CA VAL A 311 -0.56 -12.25 0.29
C VAL A 311 0.51 -13.33 0.11
N GLU A 312 0.21 -14.37 -0.65
CA GLU A 312 1.11 -15.52 -0.87
C GLU A 312 2.04 -15.36 -2.09
N GLY A 313 2.01 -14.20 -2.73
CA GLY A 313 2.60 -13.96 -4.05
C GLY A 313 1.58 -14.18 -5.17
N ILE A 314 1.40 -13.13 -5.97
CA ILE A 314 0.48 -13.12 -7.11
C ILE A 314 0.99 -13.99 -8.26
N ASP A 315 0.09 -14.73 -8.89
CA ASP A 315 0.42 -15.51 -10.08
C ASP A 315 0.58 -14.60 -11.32
N PRO A 316 1.37 -15.02 -12.33
CA PRO A 316 1.63 -14.18 -13.50
C PRO A 316 0.37 -13.76 -14.26
N ALA A 317 -0.64 -14.64 -14.39
CA ALA A 317 -1.83 -14.32 -15.17
C ALA A 317 -2.68 -13.25 -14.48
N SER A 318 -2.85 -13.36 -13.15
CA SER A 318 -3.53 -12.32 -12.35
C SER A 318 -2.74 -11.01 -12.32
N TRP A 319 -1.40 -11.08 -12.24
CA TRP A 319 -0.55 -9.90 -12.30
C TRP A 319 -0.67 -9.18 -13.64
N ASP A 320 -0.56 -9.91 -14.75
CA ASP A 320 -0.67 -9.35 -16.11
C ASP A 320 -2.06 -8.73 -16.33
N ALA A 321 -3.12 -9.40 -15.85
CA ALA A 321 -4.49 -8.87 -15.91
C ALA A 321 -4.65 -7.53 -15.17
N LEU A 322 -3.97 -7.33 -14.04
CA LEU A 322 -4.01 -6.07 -13.29
C LEU A 322 -3.07 -5.01 -13.85
N ASN A 323 -1.85 -5.39 -14.24
CA ASN A 323 -0.80 -4.49 -14.68
C ASN A 323 -1.06 -3.95 -16.09
N ASP A 324 -1.51 -4.81 -17.00
CA ASP A 324 -1.73 -4.45 -18.40
C ASP A 324 -3.17 -3.96 -18.65
N SER A 325 -4.03 -4.00 -17.61
CA SER A 325 -5.38 -3.47 -17.71
C SER A 325 -5.36 -1.99 -18.08
N PRO A 326 -6.04 -1.60 -19.17
CA PRO A 326 -6.11 -0.20 -19.57
C PRO A 326 -6.89 0.67 -18.59
N ASP A 327 -7.67 0.07 -17.69
CA ASP A 327 -8.43 0.76 -16.65
C ASP A 327 -7.61 0.97 -15.36
N LYS A 328 -6.37 0.47 -15.31
CA LYS A 328 -5.39 0.74 -14.26
C LYS A 328 -5.94 0.51 -12.84
N PRO A 329 -6.36 -0.71 -12.49
CA PRO A 329 -6.89 -1.03 -11.16
C PRO A 329 -5.88 -0.80 -10.04
N LEU A 330 -4.57 -0.94 -10.30
CA LEU A 330 -3.52 -0.70 -9.32
C LEU A 330 -3.26 0.81 -9.04
N LEU A 331 -3.84 1.71 -9.84
CA LEU A 331 -3.70 3.15 -9.63
C LEU A 331 -4.59 3.61 -8.48
N ASN A 332 -3.98 4.06 -7.38
CA ASN A 332 -4.68 4.81 -6.34
C ASN A 332 -5.02 6.21 -6.86
N ARG A 333 -6.18 6.35 -7.49
CA ARG A 333 -6.65 7.61 -8.11
C ARG A 333 -6.79 8.76 -7.10
N PRO A 334 -7.34 8.56 -5.88
CA PRO A 334 -7.37 9.60 -4.86
C PRO A 334 -6.04 10.26 -4.53
N LEU A 335 -4.92 9.52 -4.53
CA LEU A 335 -3.58 10.05 -4.20
C LEU A 335 -2.72 10.40 -5.39
N ARG A 336 -2.83 9.63 -6.48
CA ARG A 336 -1.88 9.65 -7.61
C ARG A 336 -2.51 10.09 -8.91
N GLY A 337 -3.83 10.17 -8.98
CA GLY A 337 -4.52 10.75 -10.12
C GLY A 337 -4.53 12.28 -9.98
N ALA A 338 -3.66 12.97 -10.70
CA ALA A 338 -3.68 14.43 -10.79
C ALA A 338 -4.44 14.86 -12.04
N TYR A 339 -5.60 15.49 -11.86
CA TYR A 339 -6.49 15.86 -12.97
C TYR A 339 -6.79 17.36 -12.92
N PRO A 340 -7.06 18.00 -14.08
CA PRO A 340 -7.52 19.38 -14.07
C PRO A 340 -8.83 19.48 -13.27
N PRO A 341 -8.94 20.43 -12.32
CA PRO A 341 -10.14 20.60 -11.50
C PRO A 341 -11.34 21.12 -12.32
N GLY A 342 -11.08 21.76 -13.47
CA GLY A 342 -12.10 22.49 -14.23
C GLY A 342 -12.84 23.50 -13.34
N SER A 343 -14.14 23.67 -13.58
CA SER A 343 -14.98 24.65 -12.87
C SER A 343 -15.09 24.46 -11.35
N THR A 344 -14.52 23.40 -10.76
CA THR A 344 -14.51 23.21 -9.30
C THR A 344 -13.61 24.20 -8.58
N ILE A 345 -12.64 24.80 -9.27
CA ILE A 345 -11.72 25.80 -8.68
C ILE A 345 -12.35 27.19 -8.53
N LYS A 346 -13.43 27.47 -9.28
CA LYS A 346 -14.10 28.78 -9.37
C LYS A 346 -14.49 29.41 -8.02
N PRO A 347 -15.04 28.67 -7.05
CA PRO A 347 -15.34 29.20 -5.71
C PRO A 347 -14.09 29.76 -5.01
N PHE A 348 -12.95 29.08 -5.16
CA PHE A 348 -11.68 29.48 -4.56
C PHE A 348 -11.07 30.70 -5.26
N LEU A 349 -11.17 30.77 -6.59
CA LEU A 349 -10.76 31.95 -7.36
C LEU A 349 -11.61 33.18 -7.03
N ALA A 350 -12.92 33.01 -6.86
CA ALA A 350 -13.81 34.07 -6.41
C ALA A 350 -13.42 34.57 -5.02
N LEU A 351 -13.11 33.66 -4.10
CA LEU A 351 -12.66 34.01 -2.75
C LEU A 351 -11.32 34.75 -2.76
N SER A 352 -10.39 34.36 -3.65
CA SER A 352 -9.13 35.07 -3.88
C SER A 352 -9.38 36.51 -4.35
N ALA A 353 -10.31 36.69 -5.30
CA ALA A 353 -10.67 37.99 -5.85
C ALA A 353 -11.30 38.93 -4.81
N LEU A 354 -12.16 38.39 -3.94
CA LEU A 354 -12.74 39.13 -2.82
C LEU A 354 -11.66 39.52 -1.81
N THR A 355 -10.80 38.57 -1.44
CA THR A 355 -9.78 38.77 -0.41
C THR A 355 -8.70 39.75 -0.84
N SER A 356 -8.29 39.70 -2.10
CA SER A 356 -7.34 40.67 -2.69
C SER A 356 -7.96 42.03 -3.02
N GLY A 357 -9.29 42.18 -2.90
CA GLY A 357 -10.01 43.39 -3.29
C GLY A 357 -10.05 43.66 -4.79
N LYS A 358 -9.64 42.68 -5.62
CA LYS A 358 -9.67 42.79 -7.08
C LYS A 358 -11.09 42.94 -7.62
N ARG A 359 -12.07 42.35 -6.93
CA ARG A 359 -13.49 42.45 -7.25
C ARG A 359 -14.37 42.45 -6.00
N THR A 360 -15.53 43.08 -6.11
CA THR A 360 -16.61 42.95 -5.13
C THR A 360 -17.62 41.89 -5.56
N ALA A 361 -18.38 41.35 -4.62
CA ALA A 361 -19.40 40.34 -4.90
C ALA A 361 -20.51 40.86 -5.84
N THR A 362 -20.83 42.16 -5.76
CA THR A 362 -21.90 42.82 -6.53
C THR A 362 -21.45 43.34 -7.89
N GLN A 363 -20.14 43.34 -8.19
CA GLN A 363 -19.64 43.80 -9.47
C GLN A 363 -20.09 42.85 -10.58
N THR A 364 -20.81 43.41 -11.54
CA THR A 364 -21.36 42.65 -12.68
C THR A 364 -20.51 42.78 -13.93
N ILE A 365 -20.58 41.78 -14.78
CA ILE A 365 -20.16 41.84 -16.18
C ILE A 365 -21.27 41.40 -17.10
N PHE A 366 -21.12 41.69 -18.40
CA PHE A 366 -21.95 41.11 -19.43
C PHE A 366 -21.21 39.95 -20.09
N ASP A 367 -21.79 38.75 -20.05
CA ASP A 367 -21.29 37.56 -20.72
C ASP A 367 -22.01 37.36 -22.08
N PRO A 368 -21.33 37.59 -23.22
CA PRO A 368 -21.86 37.34 -24.55
C PRO A 368 -21.67 35.88 -25.02
N GLY A 369 -21.14 35.00 -24.17
CA GLY A 369 -20.82 33.61 -24.47
C GLY A 369 -19.37 33.37 -24.90
N PHE A 370 -18.51 34.38 -24.81
CA PHE A 370 -17.07 34.24 -25.03
C PHE A 370 -16.28 35.39 -24.38
N PHE A 371 -14.99 35.13 -24.13
CA PHE A 371 -13.99 36.12 -23.76
C PHE A 371 -12.90 36.21 -24.84
N GLN A 372 -12.41 37.41 -25.11
CA GLN A 372 -11.35 37.66 -26.08
C GLN A 372 -10.32 38.59 -25.47
N ILE A 373 -9.05 38.17 -25.48
CA ILE A 373 -7.94 39.02 -25.04
C ILE A 373 -7.77 40.17 -26.04
N ALA A 374 -7.61 41.40 -25.53
CA ALA A 374 -7.38 42.57 -26.37
C ALA A 374 -6.15 42.36 -27.29
N GLY A 375 -6.34 42.59 -28.59
CA GLY A 375 -5.29 42.38 -29.60
C GLY A 375 -5.09 40.93 -30.05
N SER A 376 -5.82 39.96 -29.50
CA SER A 376 -5.83 38.57 -29.99
C SER A 376 -7.10 38.29 -30.78
N ALA A 377 -6.99 37.48 -31.85
CA ALA A 377 -8.16 36.97 -32.60
C ALA A 377 -8.78 35.72 -31.94
N HIS A 378 -8.11 35.12 -30.96
CA HIS A 378 -8.57 33.90 -30.31
C HIS A 378 -9.70 34.17 -29.32
N ARG A 379 -10.75 33.36 -29.37
CA ARG A 379 -11.89 33.41 -28.46
C ARG A 379 -11.90 32.21 -27.53
N PHE A 380 -12.01 32.51 -26.24
CA PHE A 380 -12.29 31.52 -25.20
C PHE A 380 -13.81 31.44 -25.05
N ASN A 381 -14.40 30.31 -25.43
CA ASN A 381 -15.86 30.16 -25.43
C ASN A 381 -16.37 29.81 -24.04
N ASP A 382 -17.52 30.35 -23.70
CA ASP A 382 -18.27 29.96 -22.51
C ASP A 382 -19.00 28.62 -22.74
N ASP A 383 -19.34 27.90 -21.67
CA ASP A 383 -20.12 26.66 -21.77
C ASP A 383 -21.51 26.90 -22.35
N LYS A 384 -22.09 28.08 -22.11
CA LYS A 384 -23.40 28.47 -22.63
C LYS A 384 -23.29 29.30 -23.91
N LYS A 385 -23.81 28.74 -25.00
CA LYS A 385 -23.97 29.48 -26.27
C LYS A 385 -24.90 30.68 -26.09
N GLY A 386 -24.44 31.85 -26.51
CA GLY A 386 -25.15 33.12 -26.33
C GLY A 386 -24.99 33.74 -24.94
N GLY A 387 -24.23 33.09 -24.06
CA GLY A 387 -23.84 33.60 -22.75
C GLY A 387 -24.94 33.63 -21.69
N HIS A 388 -24.55 34.13 -20.53
CA HIS A 388 -25.36 34.24 -19.32
C HIS A 388 -25.98 35.64 -19.12
N GLY A 389 -25.71 36.58 -20.04
CA GLY A 389 -26.11 37.97 -19.91
C GLY A 389 -25.37 38.65 -18.75
N THR A 390 -26.06 39.50 -17.99
CA THR A 390 -25.44 40.13 -16.81
C THR A 390 -25.24 39.11 -15.68
N VAL A 391 -24.00 38.98 -15.21
CA VAL A 391 -23.59 38.07 -14.14
C VAL A 391 -22.73 38.80 -13.10
N ASP A 392 -23.08 38.64 -11.83
CA ASP A 392 -22.24 39.00 -10.68
C ASP A 392 -21.45 37.77 -10.20
N MET A 393 -20.71 37.89 -9.10
CA MET A 393 -19.90 36.79 -8.56
C MET A 393 -20.74 35.60 -8.08
N THR A 394 -21.85 35.87 -7.39
CA THR A 394 -22.73 34.82 -6.87
C THR A 394 -23.34 34.02 -8.01
N LYS A 395 -23.92 34.73 -8.99
CA LYS A 395 -24.52 34.12 -10.18
C LYS A 395 -23.47 33.38 -11.01
N SER A 396 -22.25 33.91 -11.15
CA SER A 396 -21.20 33.25 -11.93
C SER A 396 -20.79 31.89 -11.36
N ILE A 397 -20.80 31.72 -10.03
CA ILE A 397 -20.60 30.42 -9.37
C ILE A 397 -21.80 29.50 -9.62
N ILE A 398 -23.04 30.00 -9.43
CA ILE A 398 -24.29 29.23 -9.56
C ILE A 398 -24.44 28.64 -10.97
N VAL A 399 -24.28 29.48 -12.00
CA VAL A 399 -24.42 29.07 -13.41
C VAL A 399 -23.11 28.59 -14.01
N SER A 400 -22.01 28.65 -13.25
CA SER A 400 -20.69 28.24 -13.70
C SER A 400 -20.16 28.99 -14.92
N CYS A 401 -20.49 30.28 -15.09
CA CYS A 401 -20.06 31.10 -16.24
C CYS A 401 -18.53 31.14 -16.37
N ASP A 402 -17.99 30.69 -17.50
CA ASP A 402 -16.55 30.70 -17.79
C ASP A 402 -16.04 32.10 -18.13
N THR A 403 -16.80 32.91 -18.88
CA THR A 403 -16.42 34.28 -19.26
C THR A 403 -16.06 35.14 -18.05
N TYR A 404 -16.78 35.01 -16.95
CA TYR A 404 -16.48 35.71 -15.70
C TYR A 404 -15.07 35.40 -15.19
N TYR A 405 -14.70 34.13 -15.25
CA TYR A 405 -13.45 33.62 -14.72
C TYR A 405 -12.27 33.73 -15.70
N TYR A 406 -12.53 33.74 -17.01
CA TYR A 406 -11.52 34.09 -18.01
C TYR A 406 -11.01 35.51 -17.80
N MET A 407 -11.92 36.46 -17.65
CA MET A 407 -11.58 37.85 -17.38
C MET A 407 -10.99 38.01 -15.97
N LEU A 408 -11.53 37.33 -14.95
CA LEU A 408 -10.89 37.35 -13.62
C LEU A 408 -9.44 36.82 -13.68
N GLY A 409 -9.19 35.73 -14.40
CA GLY A 409 -7.85 35.18 -14.60
C GLY A 409 -6.93 36.14 -15.38
N ALA A 410 -7.48 36.91 -16.32
CA ALA A 410 -6.72 37.94 -17.04
C ALA A 410 -6.40 39.16 -16.16
N ASP A 411 -7.32 39.56 -15.28
CA ASP A 411 -7.21 40.72 -14.39
C ASP A 411 -6.36 40.44 -13.13
N SER A 412 -6.21 39.16 -12.76
CA SER A 412 -5.51 38.71 -11.56
C SER A 412 -4.04 38.38 -11.83
N ASP A 413 -3.17 38.65 -10.85
CA ASP A 413 -1.80 38.15 -10.90
C ASP A 413 -1.80 36.66 -10.53
N ILE A 414 -1.16 35.83 -11.36
CA ILE A 414 -1.11 34.39 -11.14
C ILE A 414 -0.37 34.02 -9.85
N ASP A 415 0.66 34.76 -9.46
CA ASP A 415 1.45 34.44 -8.27
C ASP A 415 0.64 34.78 -7.00
N VAL A 416 -0.13 35.88 -7.01
CA VAL A 416 -1.11 36.18 -5.94
C VAL A 416 -2.19 35.11 -5.86
N THR A 417 -2.66 34.64 -7.02
CA THR A 417 -3.67 33.57 -7.08
C THR A 417 -3.09 32.26 -6.55
N HIS A 418 -1.85 31.93 -6.91
CA HIS A 418 -1.10 30.78 -6.43
C HIS A 418 -0.98 30.81 -4.90
N ASP A 419 -0.46 31.89 -4.33
CA ASP A 419 -0.23 32.01 -2.88
C ASP A 419 -1.54 31.89 -2.08
N PHE A 420 -2.64 32.41 -2.64
CA PHE A 420 -3.95 32.25 -2.03
C PHE A 420 -4.48 30.81 -2.11
N LEU A 421 -4.42 30.18 -3.29
CA LEU A 421 -4.92 28.82 -3.49
C LEU A 421 -4.08 27.78 -2.73
N ALA A 422 -2.78 28.02 -2.54
CA ALA A 422 -1.91 27.15 -1.75
C ALA A 422 -2.39 27.01 -0.29
N GLN A 423 -3.05 28.04 0.26
CA GLN A 423 -3.69 27.99 1.59
C GLN A 423 -4.90 27.05 1.64
N PHE A 424 -5.37 26.50 0.51
CA PHE A 424 -6.41 25.46 0.48
C PHE A 424 -5.83 24.07 0.25
N GLY A 425 -4.51 23.90 0.34
CA GLY A 425 -3.81 22.63 0.12
C GLY A 425 -3.45 22.34 -1.33
N TYR A 426 -3.84 23.21 -2.28
CA TYR A 426 -3.50 23.03 -3.69
C TYR A 426 -1.99 23.10 -3.95
N GLY A 427 -1.46 22.14 -4.71
CA GLY A 427 -0.03 22.09 -5.05
C GLY A 427 0.87 21.52 -3.95
N GLY A 428 0.30 21.13 -2.79
CA GLY A 428 0.99 20.46 -1.70
C GLY A 428 0.36 19.13 -1.34
N LYS A 429 1.12 18.24 -0.69
CA LYS A 429 0.59 16.99 -0.11
C LYS A 429 -0.39 17.33 1.02
N THR A 430 -1.54 16.66 1.10
CA THR A 430 -2.51 16.81 2.20
C THR A 430 -1.98 16.25 3.51
N GLY A 431 -1.06 15.27 3.42
CA GLY A 431 -0.47 14.61 4.59
C GLY A 431 -1.29 13.44 5.08
N ILE A 432 -2.28 12.94 4.32
CA ILE A 432 -3.02 11.73 4.67
C ILE A 432 -2.09 10.59 5.11
N ASP A 433 -2.55 9.79 6.07
CA ASP A 433 -1.81 8.74 6.78
C ASP A 433 -1.55 7.46 5.96
N ILE A 434 -1.46 7.61 4.63
CA ILE A 434 -1.05 6.56 3.68
C ILE A 434 -0.04 7.09 2.65
N GLU A 435 0.91 6.24 2.24
CA GLU A 435 1.98 6.63 1.33
C GLU A 435 1.55 6.80 -0.15
N GLY A 436 2.39 7.50 -0.91
CA GLY A 436 2.26 7.60 -2.37
C GLY A 436 1.51 8.84 -2.87
N GLU A 437 1.19 9.79 -1.99
CA GLU A 437 0.55 11.05 -2.36
C GLU A 437 1.41 11.92 -3.31
N LEU A 438 0.79 12.35 -4.42
CA LEU A 438 1.37 13.35 -5.31
C LEU A 438 0.95 14.76 -4.86
N PRO A 439 1.84 15.77 -4.97
CA PRO A 439 1.53 17.15 -4.60
C PRO A 439 0.59 17.86 -5.59
N GLY A 440 0.30 17.27 -6.75
CA GLY A 440 -0.41 17.96 -7.83
C GLY A 440 0.43 19.08 -8.46
N VAL A 441 -0.24 20.00 -9.16
CA VAL A 441 0.35 21.14 -9.87
C VAL A 441 -0.54 22.36 -9.66
N LEU A 442 -0.05 23.29 -8.83
CA LEU A 442 -0.57 24.65 -8.73
C LEU A 442 0.39 25.58 -9.49
N PRO A 443 0.02 26.08 -10.68
CA PRO A 443 0.95 26.82 -11.51
C PRO A 443 1.25 28.21 -10.95
N SER A 444 2.49 28.67 -11.18
CA SER A 444 2.98 30.01 -10.94
C SER A 444 4.01 30.38 -12.01
N ARG A 445 4.45 31.64 -12.06
CA ARG A 445 5.55 32.03 -12.96
C ARG A 445 6.83 31.28 -12.63
N ALA A 446 7.12 31.08 -11.35
CA ALA A 446 8.28 30.32 -10.88
C ALA A 446 8.19 28.85 -11.29
N TRP A 447 7.05 28.21 -11.05
CA TRP A 447 6.80 26.83 -11.44
C TRP A 447 6.98 26.63 -12.95
N LYS A 448 6.43 27.51 -13.79
CA LYS A 448 6.54 27.38 -15.25
C LYS A 448 7.98 27.49 -15.72
N ARG A 449 8.75 28.43 -15.15
CA ARG A 449 10.16 28.62 -15.46
C ARG A 449 10.99 27.37 -15.11
N GLU A 450 10.74 26.76 -13.96
CA GLU A 450 11.42 25.54 -13.51
C GLU A 450 11.01 24.31 -14.33
N ARG A 451 9.70 24.10 -14.52
CA ARG A 451 9.15 22.95 -15.27
C ARG A 451 9.67 22.85 -16.69
N PHE A 452 9.95 24.00 -17.31
CA PHE A 452 10.46 24.14 -18.67
C PHE A 452 11.94 24.61 -18.71
N ALA A 453 12.70 24.42 -17.64
CA ALA A 453 14.13 24.75 -17.59
C ALA A 453 15.02 23.77 -18.39
N GLY A 454 14.52 22.57 -18.69
CA GLY A 454 15.27 21.53 -19.41
C GLY A 454 15.66 21.93 -20.84
N LYS A 455 16.72 21.28 -21.37
CA LYS A 455 17.29 21.56 -22.71
C LYS A 455 16.31 21.36 -23.88
N ASN A 456 15.22 20.63 -23.67
CA ASN A 456 14.20 20.35 -24.68
C ASN A 456 13.19 21.50 -24.89
N TYR A 457 13.26 22.55 -24.06
CA TYR A 457 12.31 23.66 -24.11
C TYR A 457 13.01 24.97 -24.46
N ARG A 458 12.42 25.71 -25.41
CA ARG A 458 12.80 27.07 -25.74
C ARG A 458 12.42 28.04 -24.61
N GLU A 459 13.11 29.17 -24.55
CA GLU A 459 12.87 30.23 -23.55
C GLU A 459 11.41 30.74 -23.58
N GLU A 460 10.77 30.72 -24.75
CA GLU A 460 9.36 31.07 -24.90
C GLU A 460 8.40 30.18 -24.09
N HIS A 461 8.75 28.92 -23.83
CA HIS A 461 7.94 28.02 -22.99
C HIS A 461 8.05 28.34 -21.50
N ARG A 462 9.10 29.04 -21.07
CA ARG A 462 9.32 29.43 -19.66
C ARG A 462 8.56 30.69 -19.28
N LYS A 463 8.19 31.51 -20.28
CA LYS A 463 7.46 32.76 -20.07
C LYS A 463 5.99 32.45 -19.74
N TRP A 464 5.46 33.19 -18.78
CA TRP A 464 4.04 33.18 -18.45
C TRP A 464 3.30 34.15 -19.38
N TYR A 465 2.31 33.65 -20.13
CA TYR A 465 1.49 34.45 -21.03
C TYR A 465 0.11 34.69 -20.42
N LEU A 466 -0.55 35.76 -20.86
CA LEU A 466 -1.90 36.07 -20.40
C LEU A 466 -2.91 34.95 -20.71
N GLY A 467 -2.73 34.24 -21.83
CA GLY A 467 -3.55 33.07 -22.18
C GLY A 467 -3.40 31.90 -21.20
N ASP A 468 -2.25 31.78 -20.52
CA ASP A 468 -2.08 30.79 -19.44
C ASP A 468 -2.97 31.16 -18.25
N SER A 469 -3.02 32.45 -17.88
CA SER A 469 -3.87 32.95 -16.80
C SER A 469 -5.36 32.77 -17.10
N VAL A 470 -5.78 33.01 -18.35
CA VAL A 470 -7.17 32.79 -18.80
C VAL A 470 -7.55 31.32 -18.64
N SER A 471 -6.69 30.39 -19.08
CA SER A 471 -6.93 28.95 -18.95
C SER A 471 -6.93 28.51 -17.48
N ALA A 472 -6.02 29.07 -16.67
CA ALA A 472 -5.96 28.81 -15.24
C ALA A 472 -7.20 29.32 -14.50
N GLY A 473 -7.81 30.41 -14.97
CA GLY A 473 -9.02 31.01 -14.41
C GLY A 473 -10.23 30.07 -14.38
N ILE A 474 -10.26 29.04 -15.22
CA ILE A 474 -11.33 28.02 -15.20
C ILE A 474 -10.85 26.64 -14.72
N GLY A 475 -9.66 26.58 -14.10
CA GLY A 475 -9.09 25.33 -13.62
C GLY A 475 -8.58 24.40 -14.72
N GLN A 476 -8.28 24.95 -15.89
CA GLN A 476 -7.57 24.27 -16.98
C GLN A 476 -6.12 24.79 -17.09
N GLY A 477 -5.46 24.51 -18.22
CA GLY A 477 -4.06 24.83 -18.45
C GLY A 477 -3.15 23.85 -17.70
N TYR A 478 -2.33 24.38 -16.79
CA TYR A 478 -1.38 23.59 -16.02
C TYR A 478 -1.92 23.08 -14.68
N ASN A 479 -3.12 23.51 -14.26
CA ASN A 479 -3.72 23.03 -13.01
C ASN A 479 -3.97 21.53 -13.06
N ALA A 480 -3.50 20.80 -12.06
CA ALA A 480 -3.80 19.38 -11.89
C ALA A 480 -3.77 19.00 -10.41
N PHE A 481 -4.88 18.50 -9.86
CA PHE A 481 -5.01 18.19 -8.43
C PHE A 481 -5.57 16.80 -8.19
N THR A 482 -5.25 16.25 -7.03
CA THR A 482 -5.73 14.92 -6.63
C THR A 482 -7.13 15.01 -6.01
N PRO A 483 -7.95 13.94 -6.06
CA PRO A 483 -9.23 13.92 -5.38
C PRO A 483 -9.13 14.19 -3.87
N VAL A 484 -8.05 13.76 -3.20
CA VAL A 484 -7.86 14.07 -1.77
C VAL A 484 -7.61 15.58 -1.54
N GLN A 485 -6.83 16.25 -2.39
CA GLN A 485 -6.66 17.71 -2.33
C GLN A 485 -7.99 18.45 -2.56
N GLN A 486 -8.80 17.97 -3.52
CA GLN A 486 -10.10 18.56 -3.81
C GLN A 486 -11.09 18.39 -2.65
N ALA A 487 -11.05 17.24 -1.97
CA ALA A 487 -11.87 16.97 -0.79
C ALA A 487 -11.42 17.81 0.42
N GLU A 488 -10.11 17.94 0.65
CA GLU A 488 -9.56 18.84 1.69
C GLU A 488 -9.97 20.29 1.43
N ALA A 489 -9.80 20.79 0.20
CA ALA A 489 -10.11 22.17 -0.14
C ALA A 489 -11.60 22.53 0.12
N ILE A 490 -12.54 21.65 -0.27
CA ILE A 490 -13.96 21.88 0.00
C ILE A 490 -14.32 21.67 1.48
N ALA A 491 -13.66 20.75 2.19
CA ALA A 491 -13.80 20.61 3.64
C ALA A 491 -13.37 21.88 4.37
N THR A 492 -12.29 22.53 3.93
CA THR A 492 -11.83 23.81 4.47
C THR A 492 -12.86 24.93 4.27
N ILE A 493 -13.52 25.01 3.10
CA ILE A 493 -14.65 25.95 2.92
C ILE A 493 -15.83 25.60 3.83
N ALA A 494 -16.15 24.31 3.95
CA ALA A 494 -17.26 23.85 4.78
C ALA A 494 -17.02 24.24 6.25
N ASN A 495 -15.79 24.10 6.73
CA ASN A 495 -15.33 24.41 8.08
C ASN A 495 -14.79 25.84 8.24
N ASP A 496 -15.40 26.80 7.53
CA ASP A 496 -15.17 28.25 7.69
C ASP A 496 -13.69 28.69 7.61
N GLY A 497 -12.91 28.04 6.75
CA GLY A 497 -11.49 28.34 6.50
C GLY A 497 -10.52 27.55 7.37
N VAL A 498 -10.99 26.66 8.25
CA VAL A 498 -10.14 25.84 9.11
C VAL A 498 -9.87 24.48 8.46
N ALA A 499 -8.61 24.19 8.16
CA ALA A 499 -8.18 22.95 7.53
C ALA A 499 -7.61 21.97 8.56
N PHE A 500 -8.21 20.79 8.64
CA PHE A 500 -7.67 19.65 9.39
C PHE A 500 -6.97 18.67 8.45
N ARG A 501 -5.89 18.06 8.91
CA ARG A 501 -5.19 17.02 8.18
C ARG A 501 -6.12 15.81 7.96
N PRO A 502 -6.34 15.37 6.71
CA PRO A 502 -7.10 14.15 6.44
C PRO A 502 -6.43 12.93 7.08
N HIS A 503 -7.19 12.06 7.76
CA HIS A 503 -6.65 10.83 8.35
C HIS A 503 -7.69 9.68 8.35
N LEU A 504 -7.20 8.46 8.13
CA LEU A 504 -7.96 7.22 8.04
C LEU A 504 -8.02 6.47 9.37
N VAL A 505 -6.98 6.55 10.20
CA VAL A 505 -6.95 5.87 11.51
C VAL A 505 -7.49 6.77 12.61
N ARG A 506 -8.55 6.33 13.28
CA ARG A 506 -9.19 7.06 14.38
C ARG A 506 -8.55 6.71 15.72
N SER A 507 -8.26 5.44 15.97
CA SER A 507 -7.63 5.01 17.21
C SER A 507 -6.78 3.75 17.02
N ILE A 508 -5.81 3.57 17.89
CA ILE A 508 -4.91 2.42 17.92
C ILE A 508 -5.09 1.74 19.27
N GLU A 509 -5.45 0.46 19.26
CA GLU A 509 -5.71 -0.33 20.46
C GLU A 509 -4.56 -1.32 20.69
N ASN A 510 -3.97 -1.26 21.88
CA ASN A 510 -2.96 -2.22 22.28
C ASN A 510 -3.62 -3.52 22.74
N VAL A 511 -3.42 -4.60 21.99
CA VAL A 511 -4.04 -5.91 22.26
C VAL A 511 -3.64 -6.50 23.62
N LYS A 512 -2.44 -6.17 24.13
CA LYS A 512 -1.93 -6.72 25.40
C LYS A 512 -2.51 -5.99 26.62
N THR A 513 -2.64 -4.68 26.56
CA THR A 513 -3.06 -3.85 27.71
C THR A 513 -4.52 -3.40 27.63
N GLY A 514 -5.16 -3.48 26.46
CA GLY A 514 -6.46 -2.89 26.19
C GLY A 514 -6.43 -1.36 26.12
N ALA A 515 -5.25 -0.73 26.17
CA ALA A 515 -5.13 0.71 26.10
C ALA A 515 -5.46 1.22 24.68
N VAL A 516 -6.37 2.18 24.58
CA VAL A 516 -6.75 2.83 23.32
C VAL A 516 -6.08 4.19 23.24
N ARG A 517 -5.33 4.43 22.16
CA ARG A 517 -4.73 5.72 21.81
C ARG A 517 -5.53 6.33 20.66
N ASP A 518 -6.32 7.35 20.95
CA ASP A 518 -7.02 8.13 19.93
C ASP A 518 -6.04 9.00 19.12
N ILE A 519 -6.26 9.08 17.81
CA ILE A 519 -5.56 10.01 16.93
C ILE A 519 -6.31 11.35 17.02
N ALA A 520 -5.67 12.34 17.64
CA ALA A 520 -6.26 13.66 17.79
C ALA A 520 -6.33 14.39 16.43
N PRO A 521 -7.40 15.16 16.16
CA PRO A 521 -7.48 16.00 14.97
C PRO A 521 -6.29 16.97 14.90
N GLU A 522 -5.53 16.92 13.81
CA GLU A 522 -4.37 17.78 13.60
C GLU A 522 -4.78 19.02 12.81
N LEU A 523 -4.81 20.19 13.48
CA LEU A 523 -5.01 21.47 12.81
C LEU A 523 -3.82 21.76 11.90
N ARG A 524 -4.08 21.85 10.60
CA ARG A 524 -3.04 22.05 9.60
C ARG A 524 -2.77 23.53 9.36
N HIS A 525 -3.81 24.29 9.10
CA HIS A 525 -3.75 25.74 8.90
C HIS A 525 -5.15 26.36 8.95
N THR A 526 -5.20 27.69 9.03
CA THR A 526 -6.43 28.48 8.88
C THR A 526 -6.21 29.48 7.75
N VAL A 527 -7.13 29.48 6.79
CA VAL A 527 -7.07 30.38 5.63
C VAL A 527 -7.36 31.81 6.08
N ALA A 528 -6.55 32.76 5.62
CA ALA A 528 -6.72 34.18 5.90
C ALA A 528 -7.86 34.78 5.05
N VAL A 529 -9.11 34.48 5.40
CA VAL A 529 -10.32 34.96 4.71
C VAL A 529 -11.31 35.57 5.68
N LYS A 530 -11.97 36.65 5.26
CA LYS A 530 -13.02 37.27 6.06
C LYS A 530 -14.28 36.41 6.04
N PRO A 531 -15.02 36.29 7.16
CA PRO A 531 -16.30 35.58 7.21
C PRO A 531 -17.31 36.07 6.17
N GLU A 532 -17.33 37.37 5.89
CA GLU A 532 -18.22 37.98 4.87
C GLU A 532 -17.92 37.48 3.45
N HIS A 533 -16.65 37.23 3.11
CA HIS A 533 -16.26 36.70 1.81
C HIS A 533 -16.61 35.21 1.69
N LEU A 534 -16.37 34.44 2.77
CA LEU A 534 -16.77 33.03 2.83
C LEU A 534 -18.29 32.88 2.70
N ALA A 535 -19.08 33.74 3.35
CA ALA A 535 -20.53 33.69 3.28
C ALA A 535 -21.05 33.86 1.84
N VAL A 536 -20.46 34.77 1.05
CA VAL A 536 -20.80 34.94 -0.38
C VAL A 536 -20.59 33.64 -1.14
N VAL A 537 -19.42 33.01 -0.97
CA VAL A 537 -19.08 31.77 -1.68
C VAL A 537 -19.93 30.59 -1.21
N LYS A 538 -20.13 30.41 0.11
CA LYS A 538 -20.99 29.36 0.66
C LYS A 538 -22.45 29.49 0.17
N ASN A 539 -22.99 30.71 0.15
CA ASN A 539 -24.33 30.96 -0.39
C ASN A 539 -24.43 30.63 -1.89
N ALA A 540 -23.40 30.98 -2.67
CA ALA A 540 -23.37 30.64 -4.08
C ALA A 540 -23.29 29.11 -4.31
N LEU A 541 -22.51 28.39 -3.50
CA LEU A 541 -22.43 26.92 -3.55
C LEU A 541 -23.77 26.25 -3.20
N ILE A 542 -24.54 26.81 -2.26
CA ILE A 542 -25.92 26.37 -2.01
C ILE A 542 -26.78 26.61 -3.25
N GLY A 543 -26.66 27.78 -3.88
CA GLY A 543 -27.37 28.11 -5.12
C GLY A 543 -27.10 27.12 -6.25
N VAL A 544 -25.86 26.63 -6.41
CA VAL A 544 -25.53 25.59 -7.41
C VAL A 544 -26.37 24.33 -7.23
N ALA A 545 -26.55 23.87 -6.00
CA ALA A 545 -27.31 22.66 -5.70
C ALA A 545 -28.83 22.89 -5.66
N ARG A 546 -29.29 24.15 -5.64
CA ARG A 546 -30.71 24.51 -5.51
C ARG A 546 -31.35 24.94 -6.83
N GLU A 547 -30.63 25.75 -7.60
CA GLU A 547 -31.12 26.36 -8.86
C GLU A 547 -30.08 26.37 -9.99
N GLY A 548 -28.82 26.04 -9.70
CA GLY A 548 -27.73 26.01 -10.66
C GLY A 548 -27.46 24.65 -11.29
N THR A 549 -26.20 24.45 -11.69
CA THR A 549 -25.78 23.25 -12.45
C THR A 549 -25.95 21.92 -11.70
N GLY A 550 -25.99 21.93 -10.37
CA GLY A 550 -26.20 20.74 -9.53
C GLY A 550 -27.66 20.46 -9.18
N ALA A 551 -28.58 21.38 -9.47
CA ALA A 551 -29.94 21.36 -8.94
C ALA A 551 -30.70 20.05 -9.19
N ARG A 552 -30.57 19.49 -10.40
CA ARG A 552 -31.28 18.27 -10.80
C ARG A 552 -30.97 17.07 -9.90
N ALA A 553 -29.74 16.93 -9.42
CA ALA A 553 -29.34 15.81 -8.56
C ALA A 553 -29.92 15.92 -7.12
N PHE A 554 -30.25 17.13 -6.69
CA PHE A 554 -30.68 17.43 -5.32
C PHE A 554 -32.18 17.71 -5.17
N VAL A 555 -32.96 17.51 -6.24
CA VAL A 555 -34.42 17.55 -6.16
C VAL A 555 -34.91 16.58 -5.09
N GLY A 556 -35.77 17.07 -4.19
CA GLY A 556 -36.35 16.28 -3.10
C GLY A 556 -35.37 15.87 -1.99
N ALA A 557 -34.15 16.41 -1.92
CA ALA A 557 -33.25 16.19 -0.80
C ALA A 557 -33.86 16.75 0.50
N GLN A 558 -33.72 16.02 1.61
CA GLN A 558 -34.24 16.42 2.93
C GLN A 558 -33.23 17.27 3.73
N TYR A 559 -32.13 17.65 3.10
CA TYR A 559 -31.07 18.48 3.64
C TYR A 559 -30.66 19.49 2.58
N VAL A 560 -30.01 20.58 3.02
CA VAL A 560 -29.43 21.56 2.10
C VAL A 560 -28.01 21.13 1.78
N SER A 561 -27.70 20.93 0.50
CA SER A 561 -26.35 20.70 0.01
C SER A 561 -25.76 21.98 -0.55
N ALA A 562 -24.44 22.11 -0.43
CA ALA A 562 -23.65 23.13 -1.10
C ALA A 562 -22.60 22.42 -1.97
N GLY A 563 -22.42 22.82 -3.22
CA GLY A 563 -21.44 22.17 -4.07
C GLY A 563 -21.13 22.88 -5.38
N LYS A 564 -20.20 22.31 -6.15
CA LYS A 564 -19.75 22.83 -7.43
C LYS A 564 -19.47 21.72 -8.42
N THR A 565 -20.13 21.76 -9.58
CA THR A 565 -19.81 20.90 -10.72
C THR A 565 -18.54 21.35 -11.42
N GLY A 566 -17.79 20.39 -11.96
CA GLY A 566 -16.72 20.63 -12.91
C GLY A 566 -16.75 19.65 -14.07
N THR A 567 -16.20 20.12 -15.19
CA THR A 567 -15.94 19.32 -16.38
C THR A 567 -14.52 19.67 -16.81
N SER A 568 -13.64 18.68 -16.94
CA SER A 568 -12.27 18.89 -17.40
C SER A 568 -12.05 18.20 -18.74
N GLN A 569 -11.73 19.00 -19.75
CA GLN A 569 -11.56 18.53 -21.13
C GLN A 569 -10.27 17.72 -21.27
N LEU A 570 -10.39 16.52 -21.84
CA LEU A 570 -9.24 15.65 -22.10
C LEU A 570 -8.67 15.83 -23.51
N PHE A 571 -9.49 16.30 -24.45
CA PHE A 571 -9.12 16.42 -25.85
C PHE A 571 -9.69 17.70 -26.48
N SER A 572 -8.86 18.45 -27.19
CA SER A 572 -9.28 19.64 -27.97
C SER A 572 -9.56 19.21 -29.41
N LEU A 573 -10.82 19.24 -29.83
CA LEU A 573 -11.20 19.08 -31.23
C LEU A 573 -10.75 20.33 -32.00
N LYS A 574 -9.83 20.17 -32.96
CA LYS A 574 -9.42 21.21 -33.92
C LYS A 574 -10.59 21.57 -34.84
N GLY A 575 -11.54 22.37 -34.35
CA GLY A 575 -12.59 23.00 -35.17
C GLY A 575 -13.89 22.22 -35.35
N GLU A 576 -14.07 21.06 -34.69
CA GLU A 576 -15.33 20.31 -34.74
C GLU A 576 -16.14 20.41 -33.43
N LYS A 577 -17.47 20.34 -33.57
CA LYS A 577 -18.42 20.47 -32.45
C LYS A 577 -18.30 19.26 -31.52
N TYR A 578 -18.08 19.51 -30.23
CA TYR A 578 -18.13 18.49 -29.19
C TYR A 578 -19.51 17.80 -29.16
N SER A 579 -19.53 16.49 -29.41
CA SER A 579 -20.69 15.63 -29.20
C SER A 579 -20.24 14.39 -28.44
N ALA A 580 -20.63 14.29 -27.16
CA ALA A 580 -20.26 13.17 -26.29
C ALA A 580 -20.68 11.80 -26.86
N GLY A 581 -21.71 11.76 -27.74
CA GLY A 581 -22.19 10.55 -28.40
C GLY A 581 -21.31 10.03 -29.55
N HIS A 582 -20.34 10.82 -30.05
CA HIS A 582 -19.48 10.46 -31.19
C HIS A 582 -17.99 10.34 -30.85
N ILE A 583 -17.63 10.48 -29.57
CA ILE A 583 -16.25 10.43 -29.07
C ILE A 583 -16.09 9.13 -28.26
N ASP A 584 -14.99 8.42 -28.48
CA ASP A 584 -14.57 7.26 -27.66
C ASP A 584 -14.67 7.67 -26.19
N GLU A 585 -15.25 6.81 -25.36
CA GLU A 585 -15.44 7.08 -23.93
C GLU A 585 -14.15 7.60 -23.30
N ARG A 586 -12.99 7.01 -23.61
CA ARG A 586 -11.71 7.38 -23.00
C ARG A 586 -11.20 8.78 -23.36
N LEU A 587 -11.81 9.42 -24.36
CA LEU A 587 -11.49 10.78 -24.79
C LEU A 587 -12.53 11.81 -24.30
N ARG A 588 -13.59 11.37 -23.62
CA ARG A 588 -14.59 12.26 -23.00
C ARG A 588 -14.01 13.01 -21.81
N ASP A 589 -14.67 14.10 -21.46
CA ASP A 589 -14.27 14.95 -20.34
C ASP A 589 -14.42 14.22 -19.01
N HIS A 590 -13.59 14.55 -18.03
CA HIS A 590 -13.83 14.06 -16.67
C HIS A 590 -14.89 14.89 -15.97
N ALA A 591 -15.75 14.20 -15.23
CA ALA A 591 -16.86 14.77 -14.48
C ALA A 591 -16.46 14.92 -13.02
N TRP A 592 -16.45 16.17 -12.54
CA TRP A 592 -16.18 16.49 -11.14
C TRP A 592 -17.42 17.00 -10.41
N TYR A 593 -17.50 16.72 -9.12
CA TYR A 593 -18.40 17.39 -8.19
C TYR A 593 -17.77 17.48 -6.80
N LEU A 594 -17.61 18.71 -6.28
CA LEU A 594 -17.18 18.97 -4.90
C LEU A 594 -18.40 19.41 -4.13
N ALA A 595 -18.64 18.88 -2.94
CA ALA A 595 -19.81 19.25 -2.16
C ALA A 595 -19.64 19.00 -0.66
N TYR A 596 -20.48 19.66 0.13
CA TYR A 596 -20.67 19.34 1.54
C TYR A 596 -22.14 19.44 1.93
N ALA A 597 -22.50 18.73 3.00
CA ALA A 597 -23.83 18.76 3.57
C ALA A 597 -23.83 18.35 5.06
N PRO A 598 -24.85 18.77 5.83
CA PRO A 598 -25.78 19.87 5.54
C PRO A 598 -25.04 21.22 5.44
N ALA A 599 -25.55 22.17 4.66
CA ALA A 599 -24.86 23.43 4.42
C ALA A 599 -24.68 24.31 5.69
N ALA A 600 -25.63 24.24 6.63
CA ALA A 600 -25.59 25.02 7.87
C ALA A 600 -24.63 24.46 8.92
N HIS A 601 -24.58 23.13 9.06
CA HIS A 601 -23.69 22.42 9.97
C HIS A 601 -23.07 21.24 9.22
N PRO A 602 -22.00 21.46 8.44
CA PRO A 602 -21.41 20.42 7.61
C PRO A 602 -20.93 19.24 8.44
N ARG A 603 -21.34 18.03 8.05
CA ARG A 603 -20.93 16.76 8.69
C ARG A 603 -20.12 15.87 7.76
N ILE A 604 -20.13 16.20 6.47
CA ILE A 604 -19.42 15.47 5.42
C ILE A 604 -19.17 16.44 4.26
N ALA A 605 -17.92 16.51 3.82
CA ALA A 605 -17.49 17.16 2.60
C ALA A 605 -16.81 16.13 1.71
N LEU A 606 -16.98 16.23 0.40
CA LEU A 606 -16.50 15.22 -0.54
C LEU A 606 -16.08 15.81 -1.87
N ALA A 607 -15.22 15.08 -2.56
CA ALA A 607 -14.90 15.28 -3.96
C ALA A 607 -15.16 13.98 -4.74
N VAL A 608 -15.96 14.07 -5.80
CA VAL A 608 -16.24 12.97 -6.73
C VAL A 608 -15.61 13.28 -8.08
N LEU A 609 -14.85 12.32 -8.59
CA LEU A 609 -14.32 12.29 -9.94
C LEU A 609 -14.85 11.05 -10.66
N VAL A 610 -15.49 11.23 -11.80
CA VAL A 610 -15.77 10.15 -12.75
C VAL A 610 -14.91 10.40 -13.98
N GLU A 611 -13.90 9.56 -14.18
CA GLU A 611 -13.05 9.62 -15.36
C GLU A 611 -13.93 9.41 -16.59
N ASN A 612 -13.83 10.34 -17.53
CA ASN A 612 -14.54 10.28 -18.81
C ASN A 612 -16.08 10.25 -18.70
N GLY A 613 -16.62 10.62 -17.53
CA GLY A 613 -18.05 10.67 -17.27
C GLY A 613 -18.79 11.82 -17.98
N GLY A 614 -18.09 12.66 -18.74
CA GLY A 614 -18.65 13.83 -19.41
C GLY A 614 -18.98 14.92 -18.41
N PHE A 615 -20.26 15.23 -18.23
CA PHE A 615 -20.70 16.37 -17.41
C PHE A 615 -20.82 16.01 -15.92
N GLY A 616 -20.16 16.81 -15.06
CA GLY A 616 -20.21 16.68 -13.59
C GLY A 616 -21.63 16.55 -13.01
N ALA A 617 -22.57 17.33 -13.54
CA ALA A 617 -23.98 17.32 -13.12
C ALA A 617 -24.70 15.98 -13.35
N GLN A 618 -24.28 15.21 -14.37
CA GLN A 618 -24.94 13.97 -14.78
C GLN A 618 -24.26 12.74 -14.17
N ALA A 619 -22.94 12.75 -14.07
CA ALA A 619 -22.17 11.58 -13.63
C ALA A 619 -21.76 11.64 -12.15
N ALA A 620 -21.29 12.79 -11.67
CA ALA A 620 -20.65 12.94 -10.36
C ALA A 620 -21.62 13.44 -9.27
N ALA A 621 -22.48 14.41 -9.56
CA ALA A 621 -23.44 14.95 -8.59
C ALA A 621 -24.46 13.91 -8.07
N PRO A 622 -24.98 12.96 -8.88
CA PRO A 622 -25.84 11.89 -8.36
C PRO A 622 -25.13 10.92 -7.42
N ILE A 623 -23.83 10.67 -7.61
CA ILE A 623 -23.04 9.85 -6.69
C ILE A 623 -22.91 10.58 -5.34
N ALA A 624 -22.60 11.88 -5.35
CA ALA A 624 -22.59 12.69 -4.14
C ALA A 624 -23.94 12.71 -3.42
N ARG A 625 -25.05 12.76 -4.18
CA ARG A 625 -26.40 12.66 -3.61
C ARG A 625 -26.60 11.34 -2.86
N ALA A 626 -26.18 10.21 -3.45
CA ALA A 626 -26.27 8.90 -2.81
C ALA A 626 -25.44 8.82 -1.51
N VAL A 627 -24.24 9.41 -1.49
CA VAL A 627 -23.40 9.49 -0.29
C VAL A 627 -24.11 10.24 0.84
N PHE A 628 -24.66 11.41 0.53
CA PHE A 628 -25.35 12.24 1.53
C PHE A 628 -26.67 11.61 1.99
N ASP A 629 -27.46 11.01 1.11
CA ASP A 629 -28.68 10.29 1.48
C ASP A 629 -28.36 9.11 2.43
N TYR A 630 -27.27 8.38 2.18
CA TYR A 630 -26.81 7.32 3.09
C TYR A 630 -26.36 7.90 4.42
N TYR A 631 -25.40 8.82 4.40
CA TYR A 631 -24.72 9.29 5.61
C TYR A 631 -25.61 10.14 6.52
N LEU A 632 -26.48 10.98 5.95
CA LEU A 632 -27.31 11.92 6.72
C LEU A 632 -28.69 11.36 7.05
N LEU A 633 -29.24 10.46 6.22
CA LEU A 633 -30.61 9.96 6.37
C LEU A 633 -30.66 8.45 6.66
N GLY A 634 -29.53 7.74 6.64
CA GLY A 634 -29.47 6.29 6.83
C GLY A 634 -30.07 5.49 5.68
N ARG A 635 -30.23 6.09 4.48
CA ARG A 635 -30.85 5.42 3.34
C ARG A 635 -29.80 4.63 2.56
N ALA A 636 -29.91 3.31 2.58
CA ALA A 636 -29.12 2.46 1.68
C ALA A 636 -29.39 2.86 0.21
N PRO A 637 -28.37 3.01 -0.65
CA PRO A 637 -28.63 3.25 -2.06
C PRO A 637 -29.37 2.07 -2.68
N ALA A 638 -30.24 2.35 -3.66
CA ALA A 638 -31.14 1.36 -4.27
C ALA A 638 -30.42 0.12 -4.85
N ALA A 639 -29.11 0.21 -5.13
CA ALA A 639 -28.28 -0.89 -5.62
C ALA A 639 -27.69 -1.80 -4.51
N ALA A 640 -27.75 -1.42 -3.24
CA ALA A 640 -27.14 -2.16 -2.12
C ALA A 640 -28.03 -3.30 -1.57
N SER A 641 -29.08 -3.72 -2.30
CA SER A 641 -29.99 -4.79 -1.90
C SER A 641 -29.57 -6.19 -2.38
N GLY A 642 -28.37 -6.33 -2.97
CA GLY A 642 -27.73 -7.63 -3.12
C GLY A 642 -27.07 -8.03 -1.81
N GLU A 643 -27.46 -9.17 -1.26
CA GLU A 643 -26.93 -9.75 -0.02
C GLU A 643 -25.41 -9.59 0.08
N ALA A 644 -24.94 -9.02 1.18
CA ALA A 644 -23.54 -9.17 1.56
C ALA A 644 -23.24 -10.68 1.66
N PRO A 645 -22.11 -11.18 1.14
CA PRO A 645 -21.73 -12.56 1.38
C PRO A 645 -21.61 -12.76 2.89
N HIS A 646 -22.48 -13.59 3.44
CA HIS A 646 -22.41 -14.03 4.83
C HIS A 646 -21.01 -14.61 5.07
N PRO A 647 -20.29 -14.25 6.15
CA PRO A 647 -19.23 -15.11 6.64
C PRO A 647 -19.88 -16.46 6.94
N ALA A 648 -19.31 -17.54 6.43
CA ALA A 648 -19.81 -18.89 6.66
C ALA A 648 -19.96 -19.11 8.16
N ASP A 649 -21.20 -19.23 8.61
CA ASP A 649 -21.51 -19.66 9.97
C ASP A 649 -21.11 -21.13 10.07
N ASP A 650 -20.19 -21.44 11.00
CA ASP A 650 -19.92 -22.78 11.49
C ASP A 650 -21.21 -23.29 12.14
N GLU A 651 -22.02 -24.05 11.40
CA GLU A 651 -23.05 -24.90 11.99
C GLU A 651 -22.35 -26.05 12.73
N SER A 652 -22.30 -25.92 14.05
CA SER A 652 -22.08 -27.02 14.97
C SER A 652 -23.44 -27.48 15.50
N ASP A 653 -23.87 -28.66 15.04
CA ASP A 653 -24.80 -29.56 15.73
C ASP A 653 -24.26 -31.00 15.61
#